data_AF-A0A9P0EVH5-F1
#
_entry.id   AF-A0A9P0EVH5-F1
#
_cell.length_a   1.000
_cell.length_b   1.000
_cell.length_c   1.000
_cell.angle_alpha   90.00
_cell.angle_beta   90.00
_cell.angle_gamma   90.00
#
_symmetry.space_group_name_H-M   'P 1'
#
loop_
_entity.id
_entity.type
_entity.pdbx_description
1 polymer ?
#
loop_
_entity_poly.entity_id
_entity_poly.type
_entity_poly.pdbx_seq_one_letter_code
_entity_poly.pdbx_strand_id
1 'polypeptide(L)'
;MGGFKGDLLLWCRLLLPGVGTVKRVYNLQSKQLIKLFSRLFGADQDEMLEDLEQGDIAETIKIFFDRSQKLKPAKKSLLTLQDVDNFLERLTMLTKEEDQMAHFKQIAVKCTSNDLKMVIRLIKGDLRINAGAKPILTAIHEDAYQAYQANQDIEAVAEACKSVEMAMKKCPNGMYSEIKYDGERVQVHKQGNQFKYFSRSLKPVLPHKVNHFKDHIPKAFPHGKDLILDAEVLMIDLKDGKPLPFGSLGVHKRNDYADANVCLFVFDCMYLNGESLLDKPIKERKRILKDNMIEIPNHIVFSEMEEIHEPKELENMISKVLKQGLEGLVLKDLNSTYEPGKRHWLKVKKDYLFGGKMADSADLLVLGAWYGSGQKGGMMSIFLMGCRDPEKNVWCTVSKCHTGHDDKTLERLQTELAPNMQKISKDATKVPKWLKCTKTMVPDFVAIDPELQPVWEITGAEFTQHDVHTADGISIRFPRCTRIRTDKNWETATTLPELKTLFENSKTNFSDHLFGGNCAGDASNPSSPVPCDDESRASPKKNPTLDNFLFRKRAGEDTITDLGDQGASSSNIVAPSPKKPKQDFDAQGRKDKALNPHNWLPQGPPPQIGEFAMQRLNWMRTVRRHAERMDKCAESALWCEWFATRAQKKRKMAADRSCFEAFEMMKEFLYSHQLGECALVVDAWCRWHDGLYQCTAVAGNQIFSIHDCFDQLP
;
A
#
# COMPACT_ATOMS: atom_id res chain seq x y z
N MET A 1 -34.45 -24.50 -11.81
CA MET A 1 -34.45 -23.13 -11.24
C MET A 1 -34.31 -22.14 -12.39
N GLY A 2 -34.92 -20.95 -12.31
CA GLY A 2 -34.78 -19.93 -13.36
C GLY A 2 -33.47 -19.16 -13.20
N GLY A 3 -32.48 -19.44 -14.04
CA GLY A 3 -31.19 -18.75 -14.02
C GLY A 3 -31.29 -17.26 -14.37
N PHE A 4 -30.31 -16.49 -13.92
CA PHE A 4 -30.18 -15.07 -14.20
C PHE A 4 -30.11 -14.78 -15.72
N LYS A 5 -30.93 -13.84 -16.21
CA LYS A 5 -31.06 -13.51 -17.64
C LYS A 5 -30.34 -12.22 -18.07
N GLY A 6 -29.42 -11.70 -17.25
CA GLY A 6 -28.62 -10.51 -17.59
C GLY A 6 -27.21 -10.87 -18.08
N ASP A 7 -26.49 -9.86 -18.54
CA ASP A 7 -25.08 -9.99 -18.95
C ASP A 7 -24.18 -10.21 -17.73
N LEU A 8 -23.84 -11.48 -17.47
CA LEU A 8 -22.99 -11.91 -16.37
C LEU A 8 -21.56 -11.33 -16.46
N LEU A 9 -21.04 -11.14 -17.67
CA LEU A 9 -19.70 -10.58 -17.89
C LEU A 9 -19.66 -9.08 -17.54
N LEU A 10 -20.71 -8.35 -17.90
CA LEU A 10 -20.91 -6.96 -17.48
C LEU A 10 -21.07 -6.83 -15.96
N TRP A 11 -21.79 -7.74 -15.31
CA TRP A 11 -21.88 -7.78 -13.85
C TRP A 11 -20.51 -8.02 -13.19
N CYS A 12 -19.73 -8.99 -13.68
CA CYS A 12 -18.35 -9.20 -13.22
C CYS A 12 -17.49 -7.92 -13.39
N ARG A 13 -17.60 -7.27 -14.56
CA ARG A 13 -16.86 -6.04 -14.90
C ARG A 13 -17.17 -4.87 -13.97
N LEU A 14 -18.44 -4.67 -13.62
CA LEU A 14 -18.86 -3.58 -12.76
C LEU A 14 -18.68 -3.90 -11.26
N LEU A 15 -18.69 -5.17 -10.85
CA LEU A 15 -18.40 -5.59 -9.48
C LEU A 15 -16.89 -5.66 -9.17
N LEU A 16 -16.03 -5.87 -10.18
CA LEU A 16 -14.57 -5.99 -10.03
C LEU A 16 -13.78 -4.89 -10.79
N PRO A 17 -14.13 -3.59 -10.67
CA PRO A 17 -13.56 -2.53 -11.51
C PRO A 17 -12.06 -2.25 -11.25
N GLY A 18 -11.53 -2.71 -10.12
CA GLY A 18 -10.14 -2.51 -9.73
C GLY A 18 -9.15 -3.58 -10.22
N VAL A 19 -9.62 -4.62 -10.93
CA VAL A 19 -8.99 -5.95 -10.97
C VAL A 19 -8.57 -6.39 -12.38
N GLY A 20 -7.36 -6.96 -12.50
CA GLY A 20 -6.90 -7.68 -13.70
C GLY A 20 -6.96 -6.91 -15.02
N THR A 21 -7.25 -7.63 -16.10
CA THR A 21 -7.44 -7.10 -17.47
C THR A 21 -8.64 -6.16 -17.60
N VAL A 22 -9.56 -6.18 -16.63
CA VAL A 22 -10.83 -5.45 -16.63
C VAL A 22 -10.67 -4.02 -16.09
N LYS A 23 -9.53 -3.73 -15.44
CA LYS A 23 -9.21 -2.42 -14.87
C LYS A 23 -8.94 -1.36 -15.94
N ARG A 24 -9.99 -0.62 -16.32
CA ARG A 24 -9.92 0.58 -17.16
C ARG A 24 -9.04 1.68 -16.52
N VAL A 25 -8.44 2.52 -17.36
CA VAL A 25 -7.64 3.69 -16.95
C VAL A 25 -8.30 4.96 -17.49
N TYR A 26 -8.71 5.85 -16.58
CA TYR A 26 -9.47 7.07 -16.91
C TYR A 26 -8.66 8.37 -16.81
N ASN A 27 -7.38 8.30 -16.44
CA ASN A 27 -6.49 9.46 -16.25
C ASN A 27 -7.01 10.56 -15.28
N LEU A 28 -7.85 10.15 -14.31
CA LEU A 28 -8.55 11.03 -13.38
C LEU A 28 -8.19 10.72 -11.91
N GLN A 29 -7.44 11.63 -11.29
CA GLN A 29 -7.20 11.65 -9.85
C GLN A 29 -8.31 12.41 -9.11
N SER A 30 -8.42 12.22 -7.79
CA SER A 30 -9.50 12.81 -6.98
C SER A 30 -9.53 14.34 -7.08
N LYS A 31 -8.38 15.03 -7.13
CA LYS A 31 -8.32 16.50 -7.31
C LYS A 31 -8.83 16.97 -8.69
N GLN A 32 -8.62 16.19 -9.76
CA GLN A 32 -9.19 16.49 -11.08
C GLN A 32 -10.71 16.33 -11.07
N LEU A 33 -11.22 15.28 -10.40
CA LEU A 33 -12.65 15.08 -10.22
C LEU A 33 -13.29 16.26 -9.45
N ILE A 34 -12.70 16.74 -8.35
CA ILE A 34 -13.20 17.94 -7.66
C ILE A 34 -13.24 19.15 -8.60
N LYS A 35 -12.16 19.43 -9.34
CA LYS A 35 -12.09 20.56 -10.30
C LYS A 35 -13.14 20.47 -11.42
N LEU A 36 -13.48 19.27 -11.87
CA LEU A 36 -14.54 19.03 -12.85
C LEU A 36 -15.93 19.24 -12.24
N PHE A 37 -16.18 18.68 -11.06
CA PHE A 37 -17.52 18.67 -10.45
C PHE A 37 -17.89 19.99 -9.78
N SER A 38 -16.95 20.75 -9.20
CA SER A 38 -17.20 22.12 -8.72
C SER A 38 -17.76 23.00 -9.84
N ARG A 39 -17.15 22.94 -11.03
CA ARG A 39 -17.62 23.63 -12.25
C ARG A 39 -18.97 23.14 -12.75
N LEU A 40 -19.26 21.83 -12.67
CA LEU A 40 -20.55 21.28 -13.09
C LEU A 40 -21.70 21.69 -12.15
N PHE A 41 -21.47 21.66 -10.84
CA PHE A 41 -22.46 21.99 -9.80
C PHE A 41 -22.58 23.49 -9.51
N GLY A 42 -21.55 24.28 -9.83
CA GLY A 42 -21.45 25.66 -9.36
C GLY A 42 -21.12 25.74 -7.86
N ALA A 43 -20.44 24.71 -7.33
CA ALA A 43 -19.98 24.66 -5.95
C ALA A 43 -18.59 25.28 -5.81
N ASP A 44 -18.24 25.71 -4.60
CA ASP A 44 -16.88 26.14 -4.30
C ASP A 44 -15.91 24.94 -4.39
N GLN A 45 -14.71 25.18 -4.93
CA GLN A 45 -13.74 24.10 -5.15
C GLN A 45 -13.01 23.73 -3.86
N ASP A 46 -12.80 24.67 -2.94
CA ASP A 46 -12.00 24.47 -1.75
C ASP A 46 -12.85 23.90 -0.60
N GLU A 47 -14.14 24.28 -0.50
CA GLU A 47 -15.14 23.54 0.31
C GLU A 47 -15.21 22.05 -0.10
N MET A 48 -15.19 21.79 -1.42
CA MET A 48 -15.13 20.42 -1.96
C MET A 48 -13.78 19.71 -1.74
N LEU A 49 -12.67 20.44 -1.52
CA LEU A 49 -11.38 19.85 -1.17
C LEU A 49 -11.25 19.56 0.33
N GLU A 50 -11.91 20.35 1.19
CA GLU A 50 -11.97 20.11 2.64
C GLU A 50 -12.86 18.88 2.96
N ASP A 51 -14.04 18.76 2.35
CA ASP A 51 -14.88 17.55 2.50
C ASP A 51 -14.14 16.28 2.05
N LEU A 52 -13.32 16.37 1.00
CA LEU A 52 -12.49 15.27 0.52
C LEU A 52 -11.41 14.81 1.53
N GLU A 53 -11.08 15.57 2.58
CA GLU A 53 -10.21 15.10 3.68
C GLU A 53 -10.83 13.92 4.45
N GLN A 54 -12.17 13.75 4.40
CA GLN A 54 -12.87 12.55 4.88
C GLN A 54 -12.58 11.30 4.03
N GLY A 55 -11.92 11.44 2.87
CA GLY A 55 -11.31 10.35 2.13
C GLY A 55 -12.22 9.55 1.19
N ASP A 56 -13.47 9.95 0.94
CA ASP A 56 -14.33 9.40 -0.13
C ASP A 56 -14.80 10.45 -1.14
N ILE A 57 -14.02 10.62 -2.21
CA ILE A 57 -14.36 11.44 -3.38
C ILE A 57 -15.76 11.16 -3.97
N ALA A 58 -16.29 9.93 -3.82
CA ALA A 58 -17.63 9.60 -4.30
C ALA A 58 -18.74 10.09 -3.37
N GLU A 59 -18.49 10.18 -2.05
CA GLU A 59 -19.44 10.80 -1.13
C GLU A 59 -19.36 12.33 -1.22
N THR A 60 -18.16 12.91 -1.33
CA THR A 60 -18.00 14.35 -1.60
C THR A 60 -18.79 14.77 -2.85
N ILE A 61 -18.60 14.08 -3.98
CA ILE A 61 -19.35 14.39 -5.20
C ILE A 61 -20.86 14.18 -5.01
N LYS A 62 -21.30 13.21 -4.19
CA LYS A 62 -22.71 13.05 -3.83
C LYS A 62 -23.25 14.23 -3.02
N ILE A 63 -22.58 14.62 -1.94
CA ILE A 63 -22.98 15.72 -1.03
C ILE A 63 -23.14 17.02 -1.80
N PHE A 64 -22.19 17.34 -2.69
CA PHE A 64 -22.26 18.57 -3.48
C PHE A 64 -23.23 18.48 -4.67
N PHE A 65 -23.52 17.28 -5.18
CA PHE A 65 -24.61 17.06 -6.14
C PHE A 65 -25.99 17.22 -5.49
N ASP A 66 -26.18 16.75 -4.26
CA ASP A 66 -27.40 16.94 -3.46
C ASP A 66 -27.68 18.45 -3.21
N ARG A 67 -26.62 19.25 -3.01
CA ARG A 67 -26.69 20.72 -2.81
C ARG A 67 -26.78 21.54 -4.12
N SER A 68 -26.44 20.94 -5.26
CA SER A 68 -26.25 21.63 -6.54
C SER A 68 -27.52 22.29 -7.08
N GLN A 69 -27.50 23.62 -7.22
CA GLN A 69 -28.61 24.34 -7.88
C GLN A 69 -28.52 24.30 -9.41
N LYS A 70 -27.30 24.22 -9.97
CA LYS A 70 -27.00 24.29 -11.41
C LYS A 70 -27.30 23.00 -12.16
N LEU A 71 -27.19 21.86 -11.47
CA LEU A 71 -27.42 20.52 -12.01
C LEU A 71 -27.98 19.65 -10.88
N LYS A 72 -29.29 19.40 -10.90
CA LYS A 72 -30.01 18.71 -9.81
C LYS A 72 -30.06 17.19 -10.04
N PRO A 73 -30.03 16.36 -8.98
CA PRO A 73 -30.21 14.91 -9.10
C PRO A 73 -31.56 14.52 -9.71
N ALA A 74 -31.57 13.42 -10.46
CA ALA A 74 -32.79 12.76 -10.90
C ALA A 74 -33.55 12.17 -9.71
N LYS A 75 -34.89 12.15 -9.76
CA LYS A 75 -35.75 11.63 -8.68
C LYS A 75 -35.78 10.10 -8.58
N LYS A 76 -35.36 9.39 -9.64
CA LYS A 76 -35.28 7.93 -9.77
C LYS A 76 -34.13 7.61 -10.72
N SER A 77 -33.47 6.47 -10.53
CA SER A 77 -32.47 6.00 -11.49
C SER A 77 -33.16 5.58 -12.80
N LEU A 78 -32.58 5.98 -13.92
CA LEU A 78 -33.03 5.64 -15.28
C LEU A 78 -31.87 5.08 -16.13
N LEU A 79 -30.76 4.70 -15.49
CA LEU A 79 -29.56 4.20 -16.16
C LEU A 79 -29.59 2.67 -16.22
N THR A 80 -29.30 2.11 -17.40
CA THR A 80 -28.95 0.69 -17.52
C THR A 80 -27.47 0.48 -17.17
N LEU A 81 -27.08 -0.76 -16.85
CA LEU A 81 -25.66 -1.10 -16.68
C LEU A 81 -24.88 -0.89 -17.98
N GLN A 82 -25.54 -1.05 -19.13
CA GLN A 82 -25.00 -0.78 -20.45
C GLN A 82 -24.79 0.73 -20.69
N ASP A 83 -25.66 1.63 -20.22
CA ASP A 83 -25.41 3.08 -20.24
C ASP A 83 -24.14 3.43 -19.46
N VAL A 84 -23.98 2.84 -18.27
CA VAL A 84 -22.82 3.04 -17.40
C VAL A 84 -21.54 2.49 -18.06
N ASP A 85 -21.57 1.29 -18.63
CA ASP A 85 -20.39 0.71 -19.27
C ASP A 85 -19.98 1.49 -20.53
N ASN A 86 -20.94 1.88 -21.37
CA ASN A 86 -20.70 2.73 -22.54
C ASN A 86 -20.27 4.16 -22.17
N PHE A 87 -20.59 4.65 -20.97
CA PHE A 87 -20.04 5.88 -20.44
C PHE A 87 -18.58 5.69 -19.99
N LEU A 88 -18.29 4.65 -19.21
CA LEU A 88 -16.95 4.34 -18.71
C LEU A 88 -15.96 4.04 -19.85
N GLU A 89 -16.37 3.24 -20.84
CA GLU A 89 -15.53 2.90 -22.00
C GLU A 89 -15.09 4.16 -22.75
N ARG A 90 -16.05 5.03 -23.11
CA ARG A 90 -15.75 6.32 -23.75
C ARG A 90 -14.88 7.23 -22.88
N LEU A 91 -15.06 7.22 -21.55
CA LEU A 91 -14.25 8.03 -20.63
C LEU A 91 -12.75 7.65 -20.66
N THR A 92 -12.39 6.39 -20.98
CA THR A 92 -10.98 5.98 -21.14
C THR A 92 -10.26 6.70 -22.27
N MET A 93 -11.00 7.14 -23.29
CA MET A 93 -10.48 7.81 -24.49
C MET A 93 -10.32 9.32 -24.31
N LEU A 94 -10.87 9.90 -23.22
CA LEU A 94 -10.89 11.34 -22.99
C LEU A 94 -9.72 11.79 -22.10
N THR A 95 -8.88 12.68 -22.63
CA THR A 95 -7.71 13.22 -21.92
C THR A 95 -7.81 14.71 -21.61
N LYS A 96 -8.70 15.46 -22.29
CA LYS A 96 -8.92 16.89 -22.06
C LYS A 96 -9.99 17.13 -21.00
N GLU A 97 -9.75 18.12 -20.16
CA GLU A 97 -10.64 18.52 -19.06
C GLU A 97 -12.04 18.94 -19.53
N GLU A 98 -12.16 19.64 -20.66
CA GLU A 98 -13.45 20.08 -21.21
C GLU A 98 -14.28 18.92 -21.78
N ASP A 99 -13.64 18.02 -22.53
CA ASP A 99 -14.29 16.82 -23.09
C ASP A 99 -14.79 15.91 -21.95
N GLN A 100 -13.94 15.69 -20.93
CA GLN A 100 -14.31 14.96 -19.72
C GLN A 100 -15.49 15.63 -18.99
N MET A 101 -15.46 16.95 -18.79
CA MET A 101 -16.56 17.70 -18.15
C MET A 101 -17.88 17.58 -18.92
N ALA A 102 -17.82 17.67 -20.26
CA ALA A 102 -18.99 17.53 -21.12
C ALA A 102 -19.57 16.10 -21.06
N HIS A 103 -18.72 15.07 -21.02
CA HIS A 103 -19.12 13.67 -20.89
C HIS A 103 -19.73 13.37 -19.51
N PHE A 104 -19.11 13.87 -18.42
CA PHE A 104 -19.69 13.78 -17.07
C PHE A 104 -21.06 14.45 -16.97
N LYS A 105 -21.27 15.59 -17.62
CA LYS A 105 -22.58 16.27 -17.66
C LYS A 105 -23.66 15.40 -18.30
N GLN A 106 -23.33 14.63 -19.34
CA GLN A 106 -24.31 13.78 -20.04
C GLN A 106 -24.86 12.65 -19.17
N ILE A 107 -24.02 12.02 -18.34
CA ILE A 107 -24.50 10.98 -17.41
C ILE A 107 -25.13 11.59 -16.14
N ALA A 108 -24.54 12.65 -15.57
CA ALA A 108 -25.01 13.22 -14.31
C ALA A 108 -26.46 13.75 -14.36
N VAL A 109 -26.92 14.26 -15.52
CA VAL A 109 -28.34 14.64 -15.72
C VAL A 109 -29.32 13.47 -15.53
N LYS A 110 -28.88 12.22 -15.75
CA LYS A 110 -29.68 10.99 -15.58
C LYS A 110 -29.53 10.34 -14.20
N CYS A 111 -28.54 10.76 -13.42
CA CYS A 111 -28.19 10.14 -12.13
C CYS A 111 -29.07 10.65 -10.98
N THR A 112 -29.55 9.74 -10.13
CA THR A 112 -29.72 10.07 -8.70
C THR A 112 -28.35 10.30 -8.06
N SER A 113 -28.31 10.89 -6.88
CA SER A 113 -27.07 11.11 -6.13
C SER A 113 -26.31 9.81 -5.87
N ASN A 114 -27.04 8.71 -5.63
CA ASN A 114 -26.46 7.38 -5.44
C ASN A 114 -25.91 6.78 -6.76
N ASP A 115 -26.57 6.99 -7.90
CA ASP A 115 -26.02 6.55 -9.20
C ASP A 115 -24.68 7.25 -9.48
N LEU A 116 -24.62 8.56 -9.28
CA LEU A 116 -23.38 9.31 -9.52
C LEU A 116 -22.26 8.86 -8.57
N LYS A 117 -22.55 8.67 -7.28
CA LYS A 117 -21.63 8.08 -6.30
C LYS A 117 -21.05 6.74 -6.79
N MET A 118 -21.90 5.84 -7.29
CA MET A 118 -21.44 4.54 -7.79
C MET A 118 -20.63 4.65 -9.08
N VAL A 119 -20.98 5.58 -9.99
CA VAL A 119 -20.16 5.89 -11.18
C VAL A 119 -18.77 6.41 -10.80
N ILE A 120 -18.65 7.29 -9.79
CA ILE A 120 -17.34 7.75 -9.29
C ILE A 120 -16.55 6.59 -8.66
N ARG A 121 -17.20 5.71 -7.88
CA ARG A 121 -16.56 4.51 -7.31
C ARG A 121 -16.04 3.54 -8.38
N LEU A 122 -16.79 3.33 -9.45
CA LEU A 122 -16.35 2.58 -10.63
C LEU A 122 -15.12 3.22 -11.30
N ILE A 123 -15.09 4.55 -11.45
CA ILE A 123 -13.93 5.29 -11.98
C ILE A 123 -12.71 5.18 -11.06
N LYS A 124 -12.91 5.15 -9.75
CA LYS A 124 -11.85 4.97 -8.75
C LYS A 124 -11.34 3.53 -8.64
N GLY A 125 -12.09 2.55 -9.15
CA GLY A 125 -11.78 1.12 -9.02
C GLY A 125 -12.00 0.56 -7.61
N ASP A 126 -12.77 1.25 -6.77
CA ASP A 126 -13.10 0.88 -5.38
C ASP A 126 -14.58 1.13 -5.10
N LEU A 127 -15.34 0.06 -4.90
CA LEU A 127 -16.78 0.11 -4.59
C LEU A 127 -17.09 0.26 -3.09
N ARG A 128 -16.12 -0.02 -2.21
CA ARG A 128 -16.29 -0.14 -0.75
C ARG A 128 -17.42 -1.06 -0.30
N ILE A 129 -17.51 -2.24 -0.92
CA ILE A 129 -18.46 -3.31 -0.58
C ILE A 129 -17.81 -4.46 0.21
N ASN A 130 -16.52 -4.34 0.56
CA ASN A 130 -15.69 -5.35 1.23
C ASN A 130 -15.65 -6.75 0.57
N ALA A 131 -16.18 -6.88 -0.65
CA ALA A 131 -16.11 -8.07 -1.50
C ALA A 131 -15.13 -7.84 -2.66
N GLY A 132 -14.19 -8.77 -2.84
CA GLY A 132 -13.26 -8.82 -3.98
C GLY A 132 -13.54 -10.00 -4.90
N ALA A 133 -12.56 -10.36 -5.75
CA ALA A 133 -12.71 -11.42 -6.75
C ALA A 133 -13.20 -12.76 -6.18
N LYS A 134 -12.71 -13.19 -5.01
CA LYS A 134 -13.11 -14.47 -4.40
C LYS A 134 -14.62 -14.60 -4.14
N PRO A 135 -15.24 -13.80 -3.23
CA PRO A 135 -16.68 -13.95 -2.95
C PRO A 135 -17.56 -13.71 -4.18
N ILE A 136 -17.16 -12.81 -5.10
CA ILE A 136 -17.94 -12.50 -6.30
C ILE A 136 -17.89 -13.66 -7.32
N LEU A 137 -16.73 -14.29 -7.54
CA LEU A 137 -16.59 -15.38 -8.51
C LEU A 137 -17.05 -16.72 -7.95
N THR A 138 -16.82 -17.02 -6.66
CA THR A 138 -17.38 -18.22 -6.01
C THR A 138 -18.92 -18.20 -6.00
N ALA A 139 -19.55 -17.02 -5.96
CA ALA A 139 -21.00 -16.89 -6.10
C ALA A 139 -21.53 -17.12 -7.54
N ILE A 140 -20.64 -17.28 -8.53
CA ILE A 140 -20.97 -17.58 -9.92
C ILE A 140 -20.74 -19.08 -10.22
N HIS A 141 -19.60 -19.61 -9.80
CA HIS A 141 -19.28 -21.04 -9.84
C HIS A 141 -18.18 -21.34 -8.83
N GLU A 142 -18.18 -22.53 -8.22
CA GLU A 142 -17.18 -22.94 -7.22
C GLU A 142 -15.75 -22.87 -7.80
N ASP A 143 -15.58 -23.39 -9.02
CA ASP A 143 -14.31 -23.35 -9.75
C ASP A 143 -13.99 -22.01 -10.42
N ALA A 144 -14.95 -21.08 -10.56
CA ALA A 144 -14.71 -19.84 -11.32
C ALA A 144 -13.61 -18.99 -10.69
N TYR A 145 -13.49 -18.98 -9.35
CA TYR A 145 -12.36 -18.31 -8.70
C TYR A 145 -11.01 -19.00 -8.97
N GLN A 146 -11.00 -20.33 -9.12
CA GLN A 146 -9.79 -21.12 -9.35
C GLN A 146 -9.31 -20.97 -10.80
N ALA A 147 -10.24 -21.09 -11.77
CA ALA A 147 -10.01 -20.78 -13.17
C ALA A 147 -9.60 -19.31 -13.39
N TYR A 148 -10.11 -18.40 -12.56
CA TYR A 148 -9.69 -16.99 -12.54
C TYR A 148 -8.27 -16.81 -11.94
N GLN A 149 -7.91 -17.51 -10.87
CA GLN A 149 -6.53 -17.51 -10.35
C GLN A 149 -5.51 -18.06 -11.36
N ALA A 150 -5.92 -18.99 -12.24
CA ALA A 150 -5.14 -19.39 -13.41
C ALA A 150 -5.07 -18.33 -14.52
N ASN A 151 -6.07 -17.45 -14.62
CA ASN A 151 -6.27 -16.50 -15.73
C ASN A 151 -6.38 -15.02 -15.28
N GLN A 152 -5.47 -14.62 -14.36
CA GLN A 152 -5.00 -13.27 -14.03
C GLN A 152 -5.56 -12.51 -12.80
N ASP A 153 -4.64 -12.26 -11.84
CA ASP A 153 -4.61 -11.15 -10.85
C ASP A 153 -5.44 -11.34 -9.56
N ILE A 154 -5.13 -10.80 -8.37
CA ILE A 154 -3.87 -10.22 -7.84
C ILE A 154 -3.60 -10.79 -6.42
N GLU A 155 -2.52 -10.36 -5.75
CA GLU A 155 -2.17 -10.75 -4.38
C GLU A 155 -1.71 -12.21 -4.16
N ALA A 156 -0.97 -12.76 -5.12
CA ALA A 156 0.00 -13.83 -4.83
C ALA A 156 1.32 -13.22 -4.31
N VAL A 157 1.58 -13.34 -3.01
CA VAL A 157 2.89 -13.04 -2.38
C VAL A 157 3.33 -14.26 -1.58
N ALA A 158 4.47 -14.84 -1.95
CA ALA A 158 5.14 -15.92 -1.22
C ALA A 158 5.15 -15.68 0.30
N GLU A 159 4.90 -16.70 1.10
CA GLU A 159 4.76 -16.53 2.54
C GLU A 159 6.11 -16.16 3.19
N ALA A 160 6.10 -15.22 4.13
CA ALA A 160 7.31 -14.79 4.82
C ALA A 160 7.84 -15.91 5.74
N CYS A 161 8.97 -16.50 5.37
CA CYS A 161 9.69 -17.41 6.25
C CYS A 161 10.35 -16.62 7.38
N LYS A 162 10.04 -16.98 8.64
CA LYS A 162 10.52 -16.25 9.83
C LYS A 162 11.76 -16.88 10.48
N SER A 163 12.02 -18.16 10.20
CA SER A 163 13.13 -18.94 10.76
C SER A 163 13.37 -20.24 9.96
N VAL A 164 14.53 -20.86 10.14
CA VAL A 164 14.94 -22.07 9.39
C VAL A 164 14.03 -23.27 9.70
N GLU A 165 13.58 -23.39 10.96
CA GLU A 165 12.68 -24.48 11.39
C GLU A 165 11.29 -24.33 10.76
N MET A 166 10.84 -23.09 10.51
CA MET A 166 9.60 -22.84 9.75
C MET A 166 9.72 -23.27 8.29
N ALA A 167 10.89 -23.12 7.66
CA ALA A 167 11.12 -23.59 6.30
C ALA A 167 11.08 -25.13 6.26
N MET A 168 11.86 -25.81 7.10
CA MET A 168 11.93 -27.27 7.11
C MET A 168 10.61 -27.93 7.50
N LYS A 169 9.84 -27.34 8.43
CA LYS A 169 8.48 -27.83 8.76
C LYS A 169 7.48 -27.72 7.59
N LYS A 170 7.72 -26.82 6.63
CA LYS A 170 6.84 -26.60 5.47
C LYS A 170 7.31 -27.27 4.17
N CYS A 171 8.58 -27.64 4.09
CA CYS A 171 9.15 -28.41 2.99
C CYS A 171 9.74 -29.74 3.53
N PRO A 172 8.90 -30.65 4.06
CA PRO A 172 9.36 -31.88 4.71
C PRO A 172 10.02 -32.88 3.75
N ASN A 173 9.91 -32.63 2.43
CA ASN A 173 10.52 -33.45 1.37
C ASN A 173 11.91 -32.94 0.95
N GLY A 174 12.47 -31.94 1.64
CA GLY A 174 13.53 -31.09 1.12
C GLY A 174 13.00 -29.96 0.23
N MET A 175 13.88 -29.05 -0.18
CA MET A 175 13.52 -27.86 -0.96
C MET A 175 14.56 -27.52 -2.04
N TYR A 176 14.13 -26.85 -3.10
CA TYR A 176 15.02 -25.95 -3.84
C TYR A 176 15.03 -24.60 -3.14
N SER A 177 16.23 -24.11 -2.88
CA SER A 177 16.48 -22.75 -2.42
C SER A 177 17.12 -21.97 -3.57
N GLU A 178 16.47 -20.90 -4.00
CA GLU A 178 16.87 -20.12 -5.18
C GLU A 178 17.17 -18.67 -4.77
N ILE A 179 18.15 -18.03 -5.43
CA ILE A 179 18.44 -16.62 -5.20
C ILE A 179 17.20 -15.78 -5.51
N LYS A 180 16.79 -14.93 -4.55
CA LYS A 180 15.75 -13.94 -4.82
C LYS A 180 16.38 -12.69 -5.47
N TYR A 181 16.19 -12.59 -6.78
CA TYR A 181 16.52 -11.40 -7.55
C TYR A 181 15.53 -10.24 -7.26
N ASP A 182 16.05 -9.00 -7.14
CA ASP A 182 15.27 -7.74 -6.97
C ASP A 182 14.99 -7.09 -8.33
N GLY A 183 14.28 -7.84 -9.19
CA GLY A 183 13.99 -7.47 -10.58
C GLY A 183 12.52 -7.15 -10.86
N GLU A 184 12.10 -7.41 -12.08
CA GLU A 184 10.68 -7.44 -12.47
C GLU A 184 10.30 -8.80 -13.03
N ARG A 185 9.35 -9.51 -12.39
CA ARG A 185 8.83 -10.79 -12.90
C ARG A 185 8.21 -10.65 -14.29
N VAL A 186 8.71 -11.46 -15.23
CA VAL A 186 8.24 -11.57 -16.61
C VAL A 186 7.89 -13.02 -16.90
N GLN A 187 6.60 -13.28 -17.08
CA GLN A 187 6.11 -14.50 -17.68
C GLN A 187 6.25 -14.40 -19.21
N VAL A 188 7.04 -15.31 -19.79
CA VAL A 188 7.36 -15.31 -21.23
C VAL A 188 6.47 -16.34 -21.92
N HIS A 189 5.67 -15.89 -22.91
CA HIS A 189 4.91 -16.76 -23.80
C HIS A 189 5.53 -16.72 -25.20
N LYS A 190 5.86 -17.88 -25.74
CA LYS A 190 6.31 -18.06 -27.13
C LYS A 190 5.34 -18.99 -27.85
N GLN A 191 4.89 -18.59 -29.04
CA GLN A 191 4.13 -19.45 -29.95
C GLN A 191 4.73 -19.32 -31.36
N GLY A 192 5.45 -20.35 -31.81
CA GLY A 192 6.30 -20.30 -32.99
C GLY A 192 7.30 -19.13 -32.93
N ASN A 193 7.05 -18.10 -33.74
CA ASN A 193 7.83 -16.85 -33.79
C ASN A 193 7.14 -15.65 -33.11
N GLN A 194 5.94 -15.83 -32.55
CA GLN A 194 5.26 -14.79 -31.77
C GLN A 194 5.70 -14.83 -30.30
N PHE A 195 5.94 -13.66 -29.72
CA PHE A 195 6.32 -13.49 -28.33
C PHE A 195 5.36 -12.55 -27.62
N LYS A 196 4.94 -12.90 -26.40
CA LYS A 196 4.20 -12.05 -25.48
C LYS A 196 4.87 -12.10 -24.11
N TYR A 197 4.99 -10.95 -23.46
CA TYR A 197 5.67 -10.80 -22.19
C TYR A 197 4.69 -10.18 -21.19
N PHE A 198 4.40 -10.90 -20.11
CA PHE A 198 3.41 -10.49 -19.11
C PHE A 198 4.10 -10.23 -17.77
N SER A 199 3.83 -9.08 -17.18
CA SER A 199 4.35 -8.67 -15.86
C SER A 199 3.71 -9.48 -14.72
N ARG A 200 4.11 -9.22 -13.47
CA ARG A 200 3.48 -9.84 -12.28
C ARG A 200 1.95 -9.66 -12.18
N SER A 201 1.42 -8.49 -12.57
CA SER A 201 -0.04 -8.26 -12.68
C SER A 201 -0.57 -8.55 -14.09
N LEU A 202 0.17 -9.38 -14.84
CA LEU A 202 -0.06 -9.94 -16.17
C LEU A 202 -0.47 -8.94 -17.28
N LYS A 203 -0.16 -7.66 -17.06
CA LYS A 203 -0.14 -6.61 -18.09
C LYS A 203 1.07 -6.79 -19.00
N PRO A 204 0.99 -6.39 -20.28
CA PRO A 204 2.14 -6.39 -21.20
C PRO A 204 3.34 -5.65 -20.61
N VAL A 205 4.52 -6.28 -20.64
CA VAL A 205 5.78 -5.66 -20.21
C VAL A 205 6.20 -4.59 -21.22
N LEU A 206 6.80 -3.50 -20.74
CA LEU A 206 7.19 -2.38 -21.59
C LEU A 206 8.25 -2.83 -22.63
N PRO A 207 8.03 -2.58 -23.94
CA PRO A 207 8.84 -3.19 -25.01
C PRO A 207 10.37 -3.03 -24.89
N HIS A 208 10.85 -1.90 -24.35
CA HIS A 208 12.29 -1.66 -24.16
C HIS A 208 12.98 -2.69 -23.22
N LYS A 209 12.23 -3.32 -22.31
CA LYS A 209 12.75 -4.31 -21.35
C LYS A 209 12.81 -5.73 -21.89
N VAL A 210 12.14 -6.02 -23.02
CA VAL A 210 11.90 -7.41 -23.48
C VAL A 210 12.08 -7.67 -24.97
N ASN A 211 12.00 -6.64 -25.83
CA ASN A 211 12.00 -6.82 -27.29
C ASN A 211 13.23 -7.51 -27.88
N HIS A 212 14.36 -7.50 -27.17
CA HIS A 212 15.60 -8.17 -27.59
C HIS A 212 15.53 -9.68 -27.35
N PHE A 213 14.80 -10.17 -26.34
CA PHE A 213 14.76 -11.61 -26.03
C PHE A 213 14.16 -12.46 -27.16
N LYS A 214 13.37 -11.89 -28.08
CA LYS A 214 12.92 -12.58 -29.31
C LYS A 214 14.09 -13.16 -30.12
N ASP A 215 15.27 -12.51 -30.06
CA ASP A 215 16.47 -12.85 -30.82
C ASP A 215 17.42 -13.80 -30.04
N HIS A 216 17.08 -14.10 -28.77
CA HIS A 216 17.86 -14.95 -27.87
C HIS A 216 17.07 -16.22 -27.46
N ILE A 217 15.76 -16.14 -27.16
CA ILE A 217 14.95 -17.30 -26.74
C ILE A 217 14.99 -18.44 -27.77
N PRO A 218 14.92 -18.23 -29.11
CA PRO A 218 15.05 -19.32 -30.08
C PRO A 218 16.43 -20.03 -30.07
N LYS A 219 17.48 -19.34 -29.59
CA LYS A 219 18.83 -19.91 -29.44
C LYS A 219 18.96 -20.64 -28.10
N ALA A 220 18.30 -20.14 -27.06
CA ALA A 220 18.26 -20.78 -25.74
C ALA A 220 17.36 -22.03 -25.73
N PHE A 221 16.31 -22.07 -26.54
CA PHE A 221 15.40 -23.21 -26.68
C PHE A 221 15.30 -23.69 -28.14
N PRO A 222 16.35 -24.34 -28.71
CA PRO A 222 16.37 -24.75 -30.13
C PRO A 222 15.22 -25.69 -30.52
N HIS A 223 14.73 -26.50 -29.58
CA HIS A 223 13.63 -27.44 -29.77
C HIS A 223 12.29 -26.93 -29.22
N GLY A 224 12.26 -25.77 -28.55
CA GLY A 224 11.05 -25.18 -27.98
C GLY A 224 10.28 -24.35 -29.00
N LYS A 225 9.31 -24.96 -29.69
CA LYS A 225 8.43 -24.27 -30.65
C LYS A 225 7.47 -23.34 -29.91
N ASP A 226 6.73 -23.91 -28.96
CA ASP A 226 5.74 -23.23 -28.14
C ASP A 226 6.09 -23.45 -26.66
N LEU A 227 6.16 -22.40 -25.86
CA LEU A 227 6.57 -22.49 -24.45
C LEU A 227 6.03 -21.35 -23.59
N ILE A 228 5.88 -21.64 -22.29
CA ILE A 228 5.58 -20.64 -21.27
C ILE A 228 6.59 -20.78 -20.13
N LEU A 229 7.41 -19.73 -19.93
CA LEU A 229 8.43 -19.65 -18.89
C LEU A 229 8.03 -18.67 -17.80
N ASP A 230 8.53 -18.90 -16.59
CA ASP A 230 8.50 -17.94 -15.49
C ASP A 230 9.93 -17.49 -15.16
N ALA A 231 10.15 -16.19 -15.16
CA ALA A 231 11.48 -15.59 -15.07
C ALA A 231 11.43 -14.22 -14.38
N GLU A 232 12.56 -13.77 -13.84
CA GLU A 232 12.76 -12.38 -13.41
C GLU A 232 13.65 -11.67 -14.43
N VAL A 233 13.30 -10.45 -14.85
CA VAL A 233 14.16 -9.62 -15.70
C VAL A 233 14.93 -8.61 -14.85
N LEU A 234 16.23 -8.48 -15.12
CA LEU A 234 17.17 -7.57 -14.45
C LEU A 234 18.09 -6.90 -15.48
N MET A 235 18.83 -5.87 -15.06
CA MET A 235 20.04 -5.45 -15.78
C MET A 235 21.27 -6.08 -15.12
N ILE A 236 22.29 -6.40 -15.91
CA ILE A 236 23.60 -6.93 -15.49
C ILE A 236 24.68 -6.00 -16.04
N ASP A 237 25.66 -5.62 -15.23
CA ASP A 237 26.87 -4.92 -15.70
C ASP A 237 27.80 -5.92 -16.41
N LEU A 238 28.20 -5.62 -17.65
CA LEU A 238 29.04 -6.51 -18.45
C LEU A 238 30.50 -6.56 -17.99
N LYS A 239 30.94 -5.68 -17.07
CA LYS A 239 32.32 -5.63 -16.57
C LYS A 239 32.58 -6.63 -15.45
N ASP A 240 31.61 -6.84 -14.57
CA ASP A 240 31.76 -7.70 -13.40
C ASP A 240 30.70 -8.82 -13.30
N GLY A 241 29.74 -8.85 -14.23
CA GLY A 241 28.69 -9.86 -14.33
C GLY A 241 27.60 -9.74 -13.27
N LYS A 242 27.56 -8.68 -12.45
CA LYS A 242 26.62 -8.58 -11.34
C LYS A 242 25.27 -7.97 -11.74
N PRO A 243 24.15 -8.41 -11.15
CA PRO A 243 22.88 -7.73 -11.26
C PRO A 243 22.94 -6.29 -10.70
N LEU A 244 22.39 -5.34 -11.45
CA LEU A 244 22.26 -3.94 -11.01
C LEU A 244 21.02 -3.74 -10.12
N PRO A 245 21.03 -2.73 -9.22
CA PRO A 245 19.92 -2.50 -8.28
C PRO A 245 18.56 -2.26 -8.94
N PHE A 246 17.49 -2.51 -8.18
CA PHE A 246 16.10 -2.28 -8.60
C PHE A 246 15.87 -0.86 -9.13
N GLY A 247 15.07 -0.75 -10.20
CA GLY A 247 14.82 0.52 -10.90
C GLY A 247 15.87 0.92 -11.94
N SER A 248 16.99 0.19 -12.05
CA SER A 248 17.95 0.29 -13.18
C SER A 248 17.27 0.09 -14.55
N LEU A 249 16.26 -0.79 -14.61
CA LEU A 249 15.40 -1.06 -15.78
C LEU A 249 14.54 0.13 -16.26
N GLY A 250 14.59 1.29 -15.62
CA GLY A 250 13.84 2.48 -16.05
C GLY A 250 14.42 3.11 -17.33
N VAL A 251 13.57 3.49 -18.29
CA VAL A 251 13.97 4.08 -19.59
C VAL A 251 15.05 5.16 -19.46
N HIS A 252 14.87 6.08 -18.52
CA HIS A 252 15.78 7.20 -18.31
C HIS A 252 17.14 6.79 -17.74
N LYS A 253 17.22 5.67 -17.01
CA LYS A 253 18.44 5.15 -16.40
C LYS A 253 19.29 4.29 -17.33
N ARG A 254 18.78 3.92 -18.50
CA ARG A 254 19.55 3.09 -19.46
C ARG A 254 20.84 3.77 -19.92
N ASN A 255 20.86 5.10 -19.98
CA ASN A 255 22.05 5.87 -20.33
C ASN A 255 23.05 6.00 -19.17
N ASP A 256 22.61 5.80 -17.92
CA ASP A 256 23.47 5.82 -16.72
C ASP A 256 24.38 4.57 -16.69
N TYR A 257 23.97 3.48 -17.36
CA TYR A 257 24.63 2.18 -17.37
C TYR A 257 24.93 1.74 -18.82
N ALA A 258 25.81 2.47 -19.50
CA ALA A 258 26.15 2.24 -20.91
C ALA A 258 26.68 0.81 -21.20
N ASP A 259 27.37 0.22 -20.22
CA ASP A 259 27.96 -1.13 -20.30
C ASP A 259 27.07 -2.23 -19.67
N ALA A 260 25.76 -2.00 -19.56
CA ALA A 260 24.82 -2.97 -18.98
C ALA A 260 23.84 -3.56 -20.00
N ASN A 261 23.58 -4.86 -19.89
CA ASN A 261 22.58 -5.58 -20.67
C ASN A 261 21.39 -6.01 -19.82
N VAL A 262 20.24 -6.21 -20.48
CA VAL A 262 19.02 -6.72 -19.84
C VAL A 262 18.99 -8.24 -20.01
N CYS A 263 18.76 -8.96 -18.91
CA CYS A 263 18.89 -10.42 -18.84
C CYS A 263 17.66 -11.05 -18.16
N LEU A 264 17.24 -12.23 -18.64
CA LEU A 264 16.24 -13.09 -18.00
C LEU A 264 16.93 -14.15 -17.14
N PHE A 265 16.54 -14.22 -15.86
CA PHE A 265 16.83 -15.34 -14.97
C PHE A 265 15.61 -16.26 -14.95
N VAL A 266 15.68 -17.36 -15.70
CA VAL A 266 14.58 -18.30 -15.89
C VAL A 266 14.53 -19.28 -14.72
N PHE A 267 13.39 -19.33 -14.02
CA PHE A 267 13.26 -20.09 -12.77
C PHE A 267 12.17 -21.18 -12.78
N ASP A 268 11.22 -21.16 -13.71
CA ASP A 268 10.25 -22.26 -13.89
C ASP A 268 9.78 -22.38 -15.35
N CYS A 269 9.24 -23.56 -15.70
CA CYS A 269 8.64 -23.84 -17.01
C CYS A 269 7.23 -24.42 -16.81
N MET A 270 6.22 -23.72 -17.33
CA MET A 270 4.81 -24.06 -17.13
C MET A 270 4.21 -24.83 -18.31
N TYR A 271 4.79 -24.71 -19.50
CA TYR A 271 4.29 -25.33 -20.74
C TYR A 271 5.42 -25.48 -21.76
N LEU A 272 5.46 -26.61 -22.47
CA LEU A 272 6.43 -26.87 -23.53
C LEU A 272 5.85 -27.77 -24.62
N ASN A 273 5.92 -27.33 -25.88
CA ASN A 273 5.66 -28.11 -27.10
C ASN A 273 4.32 -28.90 -27.14
N GLY A 274 3.28 -28.41 -26.45
CA GLY A 274 1.97 -29.07 -26.35
C GLY A 274 1.62 -29.51 -24.93
N GLU A 275 2.61 -29.80 -24.09
CA GLU A 275 2.43 -30.36 -22.74
C GLU A 275 2.29 -29.25 -21.68
N SER A 276 1.23 -29.31 -20.87
CA SER A 276 1.12 -28.56 -19.62
C SER A 276 2.03 -29.19 -18.57
N LEU A 277 2.91 -28.40 -17.98
CA LEU A 277 3.83 -28.85 -16.93
C LEU A 277 3.32 -28.50 -15.52
N LEU A 278 2.17 -27.82 -15.40
CA LEU A 278 1.66 -27.26 -14.15
C LEU A 278 1.50 -28.31 -13.05
N ASP A 279 0.89 -29.45 -13.39
CA ASP A 279 0.58 -30.55 -12.48
C ASP A 279 1.81 -31.42 -12.13
N LYS A 280 2.96 -31.17 -12.76
CA LYS A 280 4.22 -31.89 -12.47
C LYS A 280 4.92 -31.30 -11.25
N PRO A 281 5.54 -32.11 -10.38
CA PRO A 281 6.41 -31.64 -9.30
C PRO A 281 7.55 -30.75 -9.80
N ILE A 282 7.98 -29.78 -9.00
CA ILE A 282 9.03 -28.82 -9.42
C ILE A 282 10.35 -29.53 -9.76
N LYS A 283 10.67 -30.66 -9.12
CA LYS A 283 11.83 -31.49 -9.47
C LYS A 283 11.78 -32.02 -10.91
N GLU A 284 10.59 -32.32 -11.44
CA GLU A 284 10.42 -32.69 -12.85
C GLU A 284 10.46 -31.45 -13.77
N ARG A 285 9.77 -30.36 -13.40
CA ARG A 285 9.76 -29.11 -14.21
C ARG A 285 11.15 -28.50 -14.35
N LYS A 286 11.95 -28.48 -13.27
CA LYS A 286 13.36 -28.05 -13.28
C LYS A 286 14.25 -28.95 -14.12
N ARG A 287 14.00 -30.27 -14.14
CA ARG A 287 14.70 -31.21 -15.03
C ARG A 287 14.37 -30.90 -16.49
N ILE A 288 13.08 -30.84 -16.85
CA ILE A 288 12.63 -30.51 -18.21
C ILE A 288 13.20 -29.16 -18.68
N LEU A 289 13.22 -28.15 -17.80
CA LEU A 289 13.83 -26.84 -18.08
C LEU A 289 15.34 -26.95 -18.34
N LYS A 290 16.10 -27.69 -17.53
CA LYS A 290 17.55 -27.92 -17.77
C LYS A 290 17.83 -28.73 -19.04
N ASP A 291 17.00 -29.73 -19.33
CA ASP A 291 17.17 -30.60 -20.51
C ASP A 291 16.85 -29.89 -21.84
N ASN A 292 16.09 -28.79 -21.82
CA ASN A 292 15.60 -28.10 -23.02
C ASN A 292 16.11 -26.65 -23.19
N MET A 293 16.84 -26.11 -22.20
CA MET A 293 17.39 -24.75 -22.24
C MET A 293 18.92 -24.75 -22.25
N ILE A 294 19.49 -23.97 -23.16
CA ILE A 294 20.91 -23.63 -23.23
C ILE A 294 21.06 -22.18 -22.73
N GLU A 295 21.99 -21.95 -21.81
CA GLU A 295 22.26 -20.59 -21.33
C GLU A 295 22.92 -19.72 -22.41
N ILE A 296 22.53 -18.46 -22.44
CA ILE A 296 23.15 -17.40 -23.22
C ILE A 296 23.65 -16.36 -22.24
N PRO A 297 24.97 -16.32 -21.96
CA PRO A 297 25.56 -15.39 -20.99
C PRO A 297 25.08 -13.96 -21.18
N ASN A 298 24.78 -13.29 -20.06
CA ASN A 298 24.27 -11.91 -19.98
C ASN A 298 22.94 -11.64 -20.71
N HIS A 299 22.20 -12.68 -21.14
CA HIS A 299 20.91 -12.55 -21.81
C HIS A 299 19.82 -13.50 -21.30
N ILE A 300 20.08 -14.81 -21.21
CA ILE A 300 19.13 -15.81 -20.72
C ILE A 300 19.90 -16.87 -19.94
N VAL A 301 19.73 -16.89 -18.63
CA VAL A 301 20.42 -17.80 -17.70
C VAL A 301 19.42 -18.46 -16.77
N PHE A 302 19.78 -19.57 -16.14
CA PHE A 302 18.98 -20.16 -15.08
C PHE A 302 19.02 -19.29 -13.82
N SER A 303 18.00 -19.42 -12.98
CA SER A 303 18.10 -19.04 -11.56
C SER A 303 19.15 -19.90 -10.85
N GLU A 304 20.08 -19.26 -10.14
CA GLU A 304 20.98 -19.95 -9.21
C GLU A 304 20.16 -20.64 -8.10
N MET A 305 20.38 -21.94 -7.93
CA MET A 305 19.59 -22.82 -7.08
C MET A 305 20.44 -23.92 -6.45
N GLU A 306 20.19 -24.19 -5.17
CA GLU A 306 20.79 -25.30 -4.41
C GLU A 306 19.64 -26.23 -3.94
N GLU A 307 19.87 -27.55 -3.95
CA GLU A 307 18.94 -28.53 -3.36
C GLU A 307 19.32 -28.72 -1.89
N ILE A 308 18.36 -28.53 -0.98
CA ILE A 308 18.59 -28.44 0.46
C ILE A 308 17.71 -29.45 1.20
N HIS A 309 18.33 -30.21 2.10
CA HIS A 309 17.71 -31.22 2.95
C HIS A 309 17.99 -30.99 4.44
N GLU A 310 19.10 -30.34 4.81
CA GLU A 310 19.48 -30.08 6.20
C GLU A 310 19.37 -28.60 6.62
N PRO A 311 18.97 -28.29 7.89
CA PRO A 311 18.87 -26.91 8.38
C PRO A 311 20.16 -26.09 8.20
N LYS A 312 21.32 -26.74 8.35
CA LYS A 312 22.63 -26.09 8.27
C LYS A 312 22.99 -25.63 6.85
N GLU A 313 22.54 -26.36 5.83
CA GLU A 313 22.68 -25.95 4.43
C GLU A 313 21.90 -24.65 4.17
N LEU A 314 20.67 -24.55 4.69
CA LEU A 314 19.85 -23.34 4.57
C LEU A 314 20.47 -22.14 5.30
N GLU A 315 20.99 -22.32 6.52
CA GLU A 315 21.75 -21.27 7.24
C GLU A 315 22.98 -20.80 6.44
N ASN A 316 23.73 -21.72 5.85
CA ASN A 316 24.91 -21.41 5.05
C ASN A 316 24.52 -20.65 3.77
N MET A 317 23.46 -21.06 3.06
CA MET A 317 23.00 -20.38 1.85
C MET A 317 22.40 -18.99 2.15
N ILE A 318 21.62 -18.85 3.24
CA ILE A 318 21.17 -17.54 3.74
C ILE A 318 22.37 -16.63 3.99
N SER A 319 23.39 -17.14 4.68
CA SER A 319 24.61 -16.39 4.99
C SER A 319 25.38 -15.97 3.73
N LYS A 320 25.52 -16.87 2.75
CA LYS A 320 26.17 -16.64 1.45
C LYS A 320 25.48 -15.53 0.65
N VAL A 321 24.16 -15.66 0.45
CA VAL A 321 23.36 -14.76 -0.38
C VAL A 321 23.28 -13.36 0.23
N LEU A 322 23.07 -13.27 1.55
CA LEU A 322 23.04 -11.97 2.21
C LEU A 322 24.45 -11.33 2.29
N LYS A 323 25.55 -12.11 2.40
CA LYS A 323 26.95 -11.61 2.28
C LYS A 323 27.25 -11.03 0.91
N GLN A 324 26.50 -11.39 -0.13
CA GLN A 324 26.60 -10.82 -1.47
C GLN A 324 25.71 -9.58 -1.67
N GLY A 325 25.00 -9.13 -0.64
CA GLY A 325 24.08 -7.98 -0.71
C GLY A 325 22.77 -8.26 -1.44
N LEU A 326 22.43 -9.53 -1.67
CA LEU A 326 21.25 -9.95 -2.42
C LEU A 326 19.98 -9.95 -1.53
N GLU A 327 18.80 -9.80 -2.14
CA GLU A 327 17.53 -9.55 -1.42
C GLU A 327 17.09 -10.68 -0.48
N GLY A 328 17.55 -11.91 -0.73
CA GLY A 328 17.24 -13.10 0.05
C GLY A 328 17.05 -14.34 -0.83
N LEU A 329 16.20 -15.27 -0.38
CA LEU A 329 15.96 -16.57 -1.04
C LEU A 329 14.47 -16.83 -1.30
N VAL A 330 14.18 -17.64 -2.31
CA VAL A 330 12.87 -18.26 -2.54
C VAL A 330 13.00 -19.77 -2.33
N LEU A 331 12.22 -20.31 -1.39
CA LEU A 331 12.23 -21.73 -1.05
C LEU A 331 10.99 -22.42 -1.64
N LYS A 332 11.20 -23.57 -2.28
CA LYS A 332 10.17 -24.33 -3.00
C LYS A 332 10.30 -25.82 -2.65
N ASP A 333 9.27 -26.42 -2.04
CA ASP A 333 9.27 -27.86 -1.73
C ASP A 333 9.45 -28.70 -3.01
N LEU A 334 10.29 -29.73 -2.97
CA LEU A 334 10.68 -30.52 -4.16
C LEU A 334 9.50 -31.22 -4.86
N ASN A 335 8.44 -31.52 -4.12
CA ASN A 335 7.24 -32.18 -4.62
C ASN A 335 6.14 -31.18 -5.02
N SER A 336 6.34 -29.86 -4.85
CA SER A 336 5.33 -28.85 -5.16
C SER A 336 5.02 -28.73 -6.67
N THR A 337 3.75 -28.86 -7.02
CA THR A 337 3.20 -28.52 -8.34
C THR A 337 3.20 -26.99 -8.55
N TYR A 338 3.00 -26.53 -9.78
CA TYR A 338 2.85 -25.11 -10.06
C TYR A 338 1.37 -24.75 -9.96
N GLU A 339 0.97 -24.12 -8.86
CA GLU A 339 -0.42 -23.75 -8.59
C GLU A 339 -0.65 -22.23 -8.77
N PRO A 340 -1.27 -21.78 -9.87
CA PRO A 340 -1.48 -20.36 -10.14
C PRO A 340 -2.23 -19.64 -9.02
N GLY A 341 -1.75 -18.45 -8.65
CA GLY A 341 -2.40 -17.58 -7.65
C GLY A 341 -2.28 -18.04 -6.19
N LYS A 342 -1.76 -19.24 -5.89
CA LYS A 342 -1.52 -19.69 -4.51
C LYS A 342 -0.18 -19.18 -3.96
N ARG A 343 0.03 -19.31 -2.65
CA ARG A 343 1.17 -18.72 -1.89
C ARG A 343 2.11 -19.78 -1.28
N HIS A 344 2.31 -20.93 -1.93
CA HIS A 344 3.03 -22.09 -1.36
C HIS A 344 4.55 -21.93 -1.26
N TRP A 345 5.18 -21.18 -2.16
CA TRP A 345 6.61 -20.87 -2.04
C TRP A 345 6.86 -19.91 -0.88
N LEU A 346 7.97 -20.10 -0.18
CA LEU A 346 8.39 -19.25 0.93
C LEU A 346 9.42 -18.22 0.44
N LYS A 347 9.44 -17.04 1.06
CA LYS A 347 10.49 -16.04 0.89
C LYS A 347 11.28 -15.90 2.19
N VAL A 348 12.60 -16.05 2.12
CA VAL A 348 13.51 -15.66 3.21
C VAL A 348 14.08 -14.29 2.87
N LYS A 349 14.15 -13.40 3.85
CA LYS A 349 14.79 -12.08 3.74
C LYS A 349 15.39 -11.67 5.07
N LYS A 350 16.37 -10.75 5.02
CA LYS A 350 16.92 -10.01 6.16
C LYS A 350 15.82 -9.48 7.10
N ASP A 351 14.69 -9.00 6.54
CA ASP A 351 13.59 -8.38 7.30
C ASP A 351 12.50 -9.33 7.84
N TYR A 352 12.59 -10.63 7.57
CA TYR A 352 11.66 -11.63 8.14
C TYR A 352 12.33 -12.55 9.17
N LEU A 353 13.64 -12.76 9.04
CA LEU A 353 14.42 -13.61 9.94
C LEU A 353 14.43 -13.07 11.38
N PHE A 354 14.33 -13.99 12.34
CA PHE A 354 14.38 -13.72 13.79
C PHE A 354 13.40 -12.63 14.27
N GLY A 355 12.25 -12.51 13.59
CA GLY A 355 11.22 -11.52 13.92
C GLY A 355 11.54 -10.09 13.48
N GLY A 356 12.45 -9.91 12.52
CA GLY A 356 12.89 -8.59 12.04
C GLY A 356 14.08 -8.02 12.80
N LYS A 357 14.64 -8.74 13.80
CA LYS A 357 15.84 -8.33 14.55
C LYS A 357 17.10 -8.09 13.71
N MET A 358 17.11 -8.56 12.46
CA MET A 358 18.21 -8.36 11.51
C MET A 358 17.90 -7.29 10.45
N ALA A 359 16.69 -6.72 10.42
CA ALA A 359 16.40 -5.58 9.57
C ALA A 359 17.05 -4.31 10.11
N ASP A 360 17.44 -3.40 9.22
CA ASP A 360 17.91 -2.09 9.63
C ASP A 360 16.71 -1.27 10.15
N SER A 361 16.80 -0.81 11.40
CA SER A 361 15.76 -0.07 12.10
C SER A 361 16.31 1.22 12.69
N ALA A 362 15.42 2.21 12.87
CA ALA A 362 15.71 3.48 13.52
C ALA A 362 14.55 3.85 14.45
N ASP A 363 14.89 4.33 15.65
CA ASP A 363 13.94 4.86 16.61
C ASP A 363 13.66 6.33 16.24
N LEU A 364 12.55 6.61 15.57
CA LEU A 364 12.25 7.92 14.98
C LEU A 364 11.04 8.59 15.64
N LEU A 365 11.03 9.93 15.66
CA LEU A 365 9.91 10.72 16.16
C LEU A 365 8.79 10.87 15.13
N VAL A 366 7.55 10.88 15.61
CA VAL A 366 6.39 11.34 14.83
C VAL A 366 6.40 12.87 14.76
N LEU A 367 6.76 13.45 13.63
CA LEU A 367 6.83 14.92 13.45
C LEU A 367 5.56 15.52 12.83
N GLY A 368 4.68 14.68 12.29
CA GLY A 368 3.44 15.11 11.62
C GLY A 368 2.66 13.95 11.01
N ALA A 369 1.53 14.23 10.37
CA ALA A 369 0.67 13.23 9.75
C ALA A 369 -0.10 13.72 8.51
N TRP A 370 -0.55 12.78 7.68
CA TRP A 370 -1.55 12.99 6.62
C TRP A 370 -2.83 12.21 6.92
N TYR A 371 -3.95 12.72 6.42
CA TYR A 371 -5.20 11.97 6.37
C TYR A 371 -5.05 10.70 5.51
N GLY A 372 -5.72 9.63 5.92
CA GLY A 372 -5.83 8.42 5.14
C GLY A 372 -6.82 8.52 3.97
N SER A 373 -7.04 7.38 3.31
CA SER A 373 -8.02 7.25 2.24
C SER A 373 -8.68 5.86 2.30
N GLY A 374 -9.76 5.65 1.55
CA GLY A 374 -10.53 4.41 1.66
C GLY A 374 -11.24 4.33 3.01
N GLN A 375 -11.16 3.18 3.67
CA GLN A 375 -11.66 2.95 5.03
C GLN A 375 -10.97 3.81 6.10
N LYS A 376 -9.78 4.36 5.82
CA LYS A 376 -8.98 5.17 6.78
C LYS A 376 -9.08 6.69 6.51
N GLY A 377 -10.05 7.12 5.71
CA GLY A 377 -10.35 8.54 5.50
C GLY A 377 -10.77 9.24 6.79
N GLY A 378 -10.51 10.56 6.89
CA GLY A 378 -10.79 11.35 8.10
C GLY A 378 -9.88 11.08 9.31
N MET A 379 -9.06 10.03 9.29
CA MET A 379 -8.08 9.72 10.34
C MET A 379 -6.65 10.02 9.90
N MET A 380 -5.80 10.43 10.84
CA MET A 380 -4.33 10.45 10.68
C MET A 380 -3.86 9.00 10.50
N SER A 381 -3.39 8.64 9.30
CA SER A 381 -3.00 7.24 9.00
C SER A 381 -1.65 7.09 8.30
N ILE A 382 -1.01 8.19 7.92
CA ILE A 382 0.34 8.22 7.34
C ILE A 382 1.13 9.22 8.17
N PHE A 383 2.20 8.78 8.82
CA PHE A 383 2.97 9.57 9.77
C PHE A 383 4.32 9.98 9.17
N LEU A 384 4.74 11.22 9.42
CA LEU A 384 6.03 11.77 9.02
C LEU A 384 7.05 11.46 10.11
N MET A 385 7.97 10.55 9.80
CA MET A 385 9.00 10.09 10.74
C MET A 385 10.29 10.89 10.54
N GLY A 386 10.97 11.23 11.64
CA GLY A 386 12.21 12.02 11.57
C GLY A 386 13.14 11.90 12.78
N CYS A 387 14.29 12.56 12.66
CA CYS A 387 15.42 12.52 13.60
C CYS A 387 15.89 13.95 13.95
N ARG A 388 16.55 14.13 15.10
CA ARG A 388 17.14 15.43 15.48
C ARG A 388 18.51 15.63 14.82
N ASP A 389 18.74 16.80 14.24
CA ASP A 389 20.07 17.32 13.90
C ASP A 389 20.58 18.15 15.09
N PRO A 390 21.51 17.64 15.91
CA PRO A 390 21.96 18.33 17.12
C PRO A 390 22.89 19.51 16.81
N GLU A 391 23.58 19.52 15.66
CA GLU A 391 24.46 20.63 15.26
C GLU A 391 23.66 21.89 14.94
N LYS A 392 22.53 21.71 14.25
CA LYS A 392 21.67 22.80 13.75
C LYS A 392 20.43 23.02 14.63
N ASN A 393 20.23 22.16 15.63
CA ASN A 393 19.07 22.07 16.51
C ASN A 393 17.72 22.11 15.77
N VAL A 394 17.58 21.31 14.71
CA VAL A 394 16.36 21.16 13.91
C VAL A 394 15.98 19.68 13.75
N TRP A 395 14.71 19.44 13.47
CA TRP A 395 14.18 18.11 13.17
C TRP A 395 14.17 17.87 11.66
N CYS A 396 14.79 16.78 11.25
CA CYS A 396 14.95 16.37 9.86
C CYS A 396 14.00 15.21 9.54
N THR A 397 13.37 15.24 8.37
CA THR A 397 12.47 14.19 7.90
C THR A 397 13.28 13.03 7.32
N VAL A 398 12.86 11.80 7.63
CA VAL A 398 13.53 10.55 7.21
C VAL A 398 12.60 9.70 6.34
N SER A 399 11.33 9.52 6.71
CA SER A 399 10.41 8.66 5.93
C SER A 399 8.93 8.95 6.20
N LYS A 400 8.03 8.33 5.42
CA LYS A 400 6.59 8.26 5.71
C LYS A 400 6.22 6.84 6.12
N CYS A 401 5.62 6.66 7.30
CA CYS A 401 5.14 5.37 7.77
C CYS A 401 3.62 5.27 7.65
N HIS A 402 3.10 4.19 7.04
CA HIS A 402 1.66 3.94 6.86
C HIS A 402 1.22 2.52 7.28
N THR A 403 2.14 1.75 7.86
CA THR A 403 2.03 0.29 8.02
C THR A 403 2.71 -0.16 9.32
N GLY A 404 2.11 -1.13 10.01
CA GLY A 404 2.62 -1.66 11.28
C GLY A 404 1.60 -1.62 12.42
N HIS A 405 0.68 -0.65 12.38
CA HIS A 405 -0.44 -0.57 13.33
C HIS A 405 -1.64 -1.39 12.84
N ASP A 406 -2.31 -2.07 13.77
CA ASP A 406 -3.67 -2.55 13.55
C ASP A 406 -4.68 -1.40 13.67
N ASP A 407 -5.94 -1.65 13.30
CA ASP A 407 -6.95 -0.57 13.23
C ASP A 407 -7.32 -0.04 14.62
N LYS A 408 -7.29 -0.88 15.65
CA LYS A 408 -7.48 -0.49 17.06
C LYS A 408 -6.37 0.43 17.57
N THR A 409 -5.12 0.12 17.24
CA THR A 409 -3.98 0.99 17.55
C THR A 409 -4.11 2.31 16.81
N LEU A 410 -4.55 2.29 15.55
CA LEU A 410 -4.70 3.50 14.76
C LEU A 410 -5.83 4.41 15.27
N GLU A 411 -6.95 3.83 15.71
CA GLU A 411 -8.04 4.53 16.40
C GLU A 411 -7.55 5.17 17.70
N ARG A 412 -6.86 4.41 18.57
CA ARG A 412 -6.24 4.91 19.82
C ARG A 412 -5.28 6.08 19.55
N LEU A 413 -4.46 5.99 18.50
CA LEU A 413 -3.52 7.04 18.11
C LEU A 413 -4.19 8.35 17.67
N GLN A 414 -5.46 8.35 17.25
CA GLN A 414 -6.19 9.61 17.00
C GLN A 414 -6.33 10.40 18.30
N THR A 415 -6.79 9.74 19.36
CA THR A 415 -7.02 10.34 20.69
C THR A 415 -5.71 10.77 21.36
N GLU A 416 -4.63 10.01 21.18
CA GLU A 416 -3.33 10.30 21.79
C GLU A 416 -2.55 11.40 21.08
N LEU A 417 -2.60 11.46 19.74
CA LEU A 417 -1.81 12.44 18.96
C LEU A 417 -2.53 13.75 18.68
N ALA A 418 -3.87 13.75 18.53
CA ALA A 418 -4.62 14.95 18.17
C ALA A 418 -4.43 16.15 19.14
N PRO A 419 -4.30 15.98 20.48
CA PRO A 419 -4.03 17.10 21.38
C PRO A 419 -2.69 17.81 21.11
N ASN A 420 -1.70 17.07 20.60
CA ASN A 420 -0.34 17.54 20.37
C ASN A 420 -0.04 17.78 18.87
N MET A 421 -1.07 17.87 18.01
CA MET A 421 -0.97 17.99 16.55
C MET A 421 -1.74 19.22 16.03
N GLN A 422 -1.04 20.14 15.36
CA GLN A 422 -1.63 21.29 14.69
C GLN A 422 -1.96 20.95 13.22
N LYS A 423 -3.23 21.09 12.82
CA LYS A 423 -3.65 21.02 11.41
C LYS A 423 -3.08 22.22 10.63
N ILE A 424 -2.36 21.94 9.55
CA ILE A 424 -1.83 22.93 8.60
C ILE A 424 -2.29 22.70 7.15
N SER A 425 -2.96 21.57 6.84
CA SER A 425 -3.48 21.20 5.51
C SER A 425 -2.49 21.42 4.35
N LYS A 426 -1.24 20.94 4.52
CA LYS A 426 -0.12 21.03 3.55
C LYS A 426 0.36 22.46 3.25
N ASP A 427 0.00 23.45 4.06
CA ASP A 427 0.45 24.82 3.89
C ASP A 427 1.93 24.99 4.31
N ALA A 428 2.79 25.18 3.32
CA ALA A 428 4.22 25.39 3.51
C ALA A 428 4.57 26.65 4.32
N THR A 429 3.67 27.65 4.44
CA THR A 429 3.93 28.85 5.26
C THR A 429 3.68 28.62 6.75
N LYS A 430 2.93 27.56 7.10
CA LYS A 430 2.61 27.20 8.49
C LYS A 430 3.58 26.16 9.09
N VAL A 431 4.60 25.75 8.34
CA VAL A 431 5.64 24.82 8.83
C VAL A 431 6.47 25.50 9.94
N PRO A 432 6.57 24.92 11.15
CA PRO A 432 7.39 25.47 12.22
C PRO A 432 8.88 25.53 11.84
N LYS A 433 9.59 26.57 12.30
CA LYS A 433 11.02 26.77 12.00
C LYS A 433 11.93 25.63 12.48
N TRP A 434 11.48 24.84 13.47
CA TRP A 434 12.21 23.67 13.94
C TRP A 434 12.12 22.47 12.98
N LEU A 435 11.16 22.45 12.04
CA LEU A 435 10.96 21.35 11.08
C LEU A 435 11.60 21.67 9.73
N LYS A 436 12.73 21.02 9.43
CA LYS A 436 13.38 21.06 8.12
C LYS A 436 12.66 20.07 7.19
N CYS A 437 11.68 20.50 6.37
CA CYS A 437 11.01 19.63 5.38
C CYS A 437 11.03 20.19 3.95
N THR A 438 11.02 19.31 2.95
CA THR A 438 10.85 19.68 1.53
C THR A 438 9.38 19.99 1.22
N LYS A 439 9.11 20.76 0.14
CA LYS A 439 7.73 21.15 -0.26
C LYS A 439 6.80 19.95 -0.55
N THR A 440 7.35 18.79 -0.90
CA THR A 440 6.62 17.52 -1.13
C THR A 440 6.36 16.73 0.15
N MET A 441 7.01 17.10 1.25
CA MET A 441 6.93 16.45 2.57
C MET A 441 6.15 17.27 3.60
N VAL A 442 5.51 18.38 3.21
CA VAL A 442 4.61 19.13 4.11
C VAL A 442 3.38 18.27 4.47
N PRO A 443 3.10 18.06 5.77
CA PRO A 443 2.01 17.21 6.23
C PRO A 443 0.65 17.93 6.30
N ASP A 444 -0.44 17.19 6.57
CA ASP A 444 -1.72 17.80 6.96
C ASP A 444 -1.69 18.30 8.41
N PHE A 445 -0.94 17.61 9.26
CA PHE A 445 -0.71 17.93 10.67
C PHE A 445 0.79 17.98 10.97
N VAL A 446 1.25 18.94 11.75
CA VAL A 446 2.59 18.96 12.36
C VAL A 446 2.43 18.84 13.87
N ALA A 447 3.39 18.24 14.57
CA ALA A 447 3.45 18.33 16.02
C ALA A 447 3.38 19.81 16.49
N ILE A 448 2.71 20.09 17.61
CA ILE A 448 2.78 21.41 18.25
C ILE A 448 4.17 21.60 18.85
N ASP A 449 4.60 20.59 19.60
CA ASP A 449 5.92 20.43 20.18
C ASP A 449 6.44 19.02 19.80
N PRO A 450 7.62 18.89 19.16
CA PRO A 450 8.21 17.59 18.87
C PRO A 450 8.66 16.86 20.14
N GLU A 451 9.04 17.55 21.22
CA GLU A 451 9.54 16.93 22.45
C GLU A 451 8.44 16.14 23.20
N LEU A 452 7.17 16.41 22.90
CA LEU A 452 6.00 15.69 23.41
C LEU A 452 5.51 14.54 22.48
N GLN A 453 6.24 14.21 21.42
CA GLN A 453 5.84 13.17 20.45
C GLN A 453 6.43 11.80 20.79
N PRO A 454 5.71 10.70 20.50
CA PRO A 454 6.21 9.36 20.75
C PRO A 454 7.35 8.98 19.79
N VAL A 455 8.28 8.19 20.32
CA VAL A 455 9.32 7.51 19.54
C VAL A 455 8.74 6.20 19.01
N TRP A 456 8.85 5.95 17.71
CA TRP A 456 8.46 4.68 17.09
C TRP A 456 9.69 4.00 16.48
N GLU A 457 9.80 2.70 16.70
CA GLU A 457 10.78 1.84 16.06
C GLU A 457 10.33 1.60 14.62
N ILE A 458 11.01 2.24 13.67
CA ILE A 458 10.71 2.13 12.24
C ILE A 458 11.72 1.18 11.60
N THR A 459 11.21 0.09 11.06
CA THR A 459 11.99 -0.97 10.43
C THR A 459 11.80 -0.97 8.91
N GLY A 460 12.89 -1.11 8.16
CA GLY A 460 12.90 -1.15 6.69
C GLY A 460 13.23 -2.51 6.10
N ALA A 461 13.43 -2.52 4.78
CA ALA A 461 14.23 -3.54 4.10
C ALA A 461 15.72 -3.12 4.00
N GLU A 462 15.96 -1.83 3.82
CA GLU A 462 17.27 -1.19 3.72
C GLU A 462 17.13 0.34 3.96
N PHE A 463 18.25 1.01 4.26
CA PHE A 463 18.37 2.47 4.17
C PHE A 463 18.73 2.90 2.73
N THR A 464 18.09 3.95 2.22
CA THR A 464 18.33 4.52 0.88
C THR A 464 18.67 6.01 0.98
N GLN A 465 19.19 6.62 -0.09
CA GLN A 465 19.57 8.04 -0.09
C GLN A 465 19.01 8.79 -1.32
N HIS A 466 18.04 9.69 -1.09
CA HIS A 466 17.35 10.50 -2.10
C HIS A 466 16.95 11.88 -1.53
N ASP A 467 17.17 12.96 -2.29
CA ASP A 467 17.00 14.37 -1.87
C ASP A 467 15.57 14.82 -1.46
N VAL A 468 14.62 13.89 -1.43
CA VAL A 468 13.25 14.14 -0.99
C VAL A 468 13.18 14.33 0.53
N HIS A 469 14.05 13.62 1.27
CA HIS A 469 14.14 13.65 2.73
C HIS A 469 15.35 14.47 3.20
N THR A 470 15.17 15.15 4.33
CA THR A 470 16.06 16.25 4.76
C THR A 470 17.12 15.83 5.78
N ALA A 471 17.09 14.56 6.23
CA ALA A 471 18.15 13.89 6.96
C ALA A 471 19.31 13.50 6.01
N ASP A 472 19.90 14.49 5.35
CA ASP A 472 20.97 14.37 4.35
C ASP A 472 20.68 13.31 3.25
N GLY A 473 19.40 13.29 2.83
CA GLY A 473 18.85 12.37 1.84
C GLY A 473 18.47 10.99 2.37
N ILE A 474 18.87 10.62 3.60
CA ILE A 474 18.66 9.27 4.12
C ILE A 474 17.16 8.99 4.35
N SER A 475 16.72 7.83 3.87
CA SER A 475 15.36 7.32 4.02
C SER A 475 15.35 5.79 4.21
N ILE A 476 14.16 5.22 4.38
CA ILE A 476 13.94 3.80 4.71
C ILE A 476 13.05 3.18 3.63
N ARG A 477 13.50 2.11 2.95
CA ARG A 477 12.71 1.38 1.94
C ARG A 477 11.72 0.44 2.62
N PHE A 478 10.46 0.49 2.19
CA PHE A 478 9.33 -0.28 2.76
C PHE A 478 9.16 -0.13 4.30
N PRO A 479 9.04 1.12 4.81
CA PRO A 479 9.06 1.44 6.24
C PRO A 479 7.80 0.94 6.98
N ARG A 480 7.99 0.48 8.21
CA ARG A 480 6.94 -0.11 9.05
C ARG A 480 7.21 0.25 10.51
N CYS A 481 6.20 0.63 11.28
CA CYS A 481 6.32 0.65 12.73
C CYS A 481 6.34 -0.80 13.22
N THR A 482 7.45 -1.26 13.81
CA THR A 482 7.51 -2.54 14.52
C THR A 482 7.02 -2.40 15.96
N ARG A 483 7.33 -1.28 16.61
CA ARG A 483 7.01 -1.04 18.03
C ARG A 483 6.88 0.45 18.34
N ILE A 484 5.88 0.81 19.13
CA ILE A 484 5.80 2.13 19.78
C ILE A 484 6.69 2.06 21.02
N ARG A 485 7.72 2.92 21.12
CA ARG A 485 8.76 2.86 22.15
C ARG A 485 8.38 3.73 23.34
N THR A 486 7.53 3.20 24.23
CA THR A 486 7.20 3.84 25.51
C THR A 486 8.38 3.90 26.48
N ASP A 487 9.47 3.21 26.17
CA ASP A 487 10.76 3.20 26.86
C ASP A 487 11.73 4.29 26.37
N LYS A 488 11.36 5.08 25.36
CA LYS A 488 12.20 6.16 24.80
C LYS A 488 11.49 7.50 24.74
N ASN A 489 12.30 8.56 24.76
CA ASN A 489 11.91 9.95 24.59
C ASN A 489 12.65 10.58 23.40
N TRP A 490 12.38 11.86 23.12
CA TRP A 490 12.99 12.63 22.03
C TRP A 490 14.53 12.79 22.15
N GLU A 491 15.11 12.65 23.34
CA GLU A 491 16.57 12.68 23.57
C GLU A 491 17.24 11.34 23.23
N THR A 492 16.51 10.23 23.39
CA THR A 492 17.00 8.85 23.17
C THR A 492 16.55 8.25 21.84
N ALA A 493 15.81 9.02 21.04
CA ALA A 493 15.53 8.74 19.63
C ALA A 493 16.79 8.92 18.77
N THR A 494 16.85 8.24 17.62
CA THR A 494 18.00 8.28 16.71
C THR A 494 18.25 9.70 16.19
N THR A 495 19.47 10.20 16.38
CA THR A 495 19.93 11.50 15.86
C THR A 495 20.48 11.39 14.43
N LEU A 496 20.64 12.53 13.74
CA LEU A 496 21.18 12.56 12.37
C LEU A 496 22.61 11.97 12.25
N PRO A 497 23.56 12.22 13.17
CA PRO A 497 24.86 11.55 13.14
C PRO A 497 24.74 10.03 13.30
N GLU A 498 23.92 9.54 14.24
CA GLU A 498 23.71 8.10 14.43
C GLU A 498 23.04 7.45 13.21
N LEU A 499 22.10 8.15 12.56
CA LEU A 499 21.46 7.67 11.33
C LEU A 499 22.44 7.55 10.16
N LYS A 500 23.47 8.41 10.08
CA LYS A 500 24.59 8.25 9.14
C LYS A 500 25.42 7.02 9.48
N THR A 501 25.81 6.85 10.73
CA THR A 501 26.52 5.65 11.20
C THR A 501 25.74 4.37 10.93
N LEU A 502 24.40 4.38 11.08
CA LEU A 502 23.55 3.24 10.71
C LEU A 502 23.51 3.00 9.19
N PHE A 503 23.44 4.04 8.36
CA PHE A 503 23.48 3.93 6.90
C PHE A 503 24.84 3.48 6.35
N GLU A 504 25.93 3.83 7.03
CA GLU A 504 27.28 3.35 6.71
C GLU A 504 27.45 1.90 7.18
N ASN A 505 27.10 1.59 8.43
CA ASN A 505 27.14 0.24 8.98
C ASN A 505 26.24 -0.75 8.23
N SER A 506 25.09 -0.33 7.68
CA SER A 506 24.23 -1.19 6.86
C SER A 506 24.88 -1.65 5.55
N LYS A 507 26.00 -1.01 5.14
CA LYS A 507 26.81 -1.40 3.97
C LYS A 507 28.04 -2.24 4.35
N THR A 508 28.52 -2.16 5.60
CA THR A 508 29.78 -2.78 6.04
C THR A 508 29.59 -3.95 7.02
N ASN A 509 28.74 -3.80 8.03
CA ASN A 509 28.69 -4.70 9.19
C ASN A 509 27.83 -5.94 8.92
N PHE A 510 27.85 -6.43 7.69
CA PHE A 510 27.04 -7.55 7.26
C PHE A 510 27.46 -8.87 7.94
N SER A 511 28.76 -9.08 8.15
CA SER A 511 29.33 -10.40 8.42
C SER A 511 29.20 -10.93 9.85
N ASP A 512 29.34 -10.08 10.87
CA ASP A 512 29.85 -10.53 12.17
C ASP A 512 28.77 -10.84 13.21
N HIS A 513 27.64 -10.12 13.19
CA HIS A 513 26.56 -10.32 14.17
C HIS A 513 25.68 -11.57 13.93
N LEU A 514 25.93 -12.32 12.86
CA LEU A 514 25.09 -13.45 12.45
C LEU A 514 25.33 -14.72 13.29
N PHE A 515 26.59 -15.13 13.48
CA PHE A 515 26.94 -16.41 14.14
C PHE A 515 28.24 -16.32 14.95
N GLY A 516 28.25 -15.49 16.01
CA GLY A 516 29.38 -15.39 16.93
C GLY A 516 29.57 -16.65 17.78
N GLY A 517 30.37 -17.60 17.29
CA GLY A 517 30.70 -18.84 18.00
C GLY A 517 31.70 -19.71 17.22
N ASN A 518 33.00 -19.57 17.51
CA ASN A 518 34.05 -20.34 16.85
C ASN A 518 34.03 -21.81 17.28
N CYS A 519 33.61 -22.71 16.40
CA CYS A 519 33.91 -24.14 16.49
C CYS A 519 35.33 -24.43 15.95
N ALA A 520 36.34 -23.82 16.57
CA ALA A 520 37.74 -24.22 16.43
C ALA A 520 38.09 -25.10 17.62
N GLY A 521 38.04 -26.42 17.45
CA GLY A 521 38.36 -27.36 18.51
C GLY A 521 39.86 -27.46 18.75
N ASP A 522 40.30 -27.22 19.98
CA ASP A 522 41.61 -27.63 20.47
C ASP A 522 41.41 -28.68 21.58
N ALA A 523 42.22 -29.74 21.56
CA ALA A 523 41.86 -31.02 22.17
C ALA A 523 42.77 -31.39 23.34
N SER A 524 42.37 -31.04 24.58
CA SER A 524 42.97 -31.60 25.81
C SER A 524 41.99 -31.66 26.99
N ASN A 525 42.36 -32.46 28.00
CA ASN A 525 41.48 -33.10 28.99
C ASN A 525 40.84 -32.17 30.06
N PRO A 526 39.82 -32.64 30.81
CA PRO A 526 38.94 -31.79 31.62
C PRO A 526 39.35 -31.63 33.10
N SER A 527 38.90 -30.53 33.73
CA SER A 527 38.61 -30.44 35.18
C SER A 527 37.63 -29.31 35.48
N SER A 528 36.79 -29.48 36.51
CA SER A 528 35.89 -28.45 37.08
C SER A 528 36.54 -27.79 38.32
N PRO A 529 35.94 -26.76 38.94
CA PRO A 529 35.03 -25.71 38.43
C PRO A 529 35.59 -24.28 38.70
N VAL A 530 34.82 -23.25 38.33
CA VAL A 530 35.09 -21.84 38.65
C VAL A 530 34.77 -21.53 40.12
N PRO A 531 35.62 -20.75 40.82
CA PRO A 531 35.21 -19.76 41.81
C PRO A 531 35.29 -18.35 41.19
N CYS A 532 34.31 -17.51 41.49
CA CYS A 532 34.43 -16.06 41.27
C CYS A 532 35.42 -15.48 42.28
N ASP A 533 36.04 -14.34 41.96
CA ASP A 533 36.22 -13.26 42.94
C ASP A 533 36.43 -11.92 42.21
N ASP A 534 36.30 -10.83 42.96
CA ASP A 534 35.99 -9.48 42.47
C ASP A 534 37.19 -8.49 42.59
N GLU A 535 36.95 -7.23 42.24
CA GLU A 535 37.70 -6.03 42.64
C GLU A 535 39.20 -5.89 42.26
N SER A 536 39.40 -5.11 41.18
CA SER A 536 39.91 -3.72 41.29
C SER A 536 41.31 -3.32 40.72
N ARG A 537 41.33 -2.03 40.35
CA ARG A 537 42.40 -1.03 40.60
C ARG A 537 43.56 -0.83 39.59
N ALA A 538 43.40 0.29 38.88
CA ALA A 538 44.43 1.28 38.49
C ALA A 538 45.32 1.07 37.24
N SER A 539 45.25 2.10 36.40
CA SER A 539 46.21 2.59 35.39
C SER A 539 47.59 2.96 36.04
N PRO A 540 48.68 3.37 35.32
CA PRO A 540 48.66 4.11 34.03
C PRO A 540 49.88 3.98 33.06
N LYS A 541 49.81 4.72 31.92
CA LYS A 541 50.94 5.25 31.10
C LYS A 541 51.82 4.19 30.39
N LYS A 542 52.17 4.29 29.10
CA LYS A 542 52.64 5.46 28.33
C LYS A 542 52.71 5.12 26.82
N ASN A 543 52.63 6.10 25.93
CA ASN A 543 53.10 5.96 24.53
C ASN A 543 54.64 6.01 24.47
N PRO A 544 55.24 5.48 23.39
CA PRO A 544 56.11 6.33 22.58
C PRO A 544 55.77 6.29 21.07
N THR A 545 56.36 7.23 20.33
CA THR A 545 56.21 7.46 18.89
C THR A 545 57.36 6.86 18.07
N LEU A 546 57.16 6.72 16.74
CA LEU A 546 58.12 6.87 15.61
C LEU A 546 59.58 6.41 15.83
N ASP A 547 60.21 5.63 14.94
CA ASP A 547 60.55 6.15 13.60
C ASP A 547 61.15 5.09 12.61
N ASN A 548 61.28 5.51 11.34
CA ASN A 548 62.29 5.13 10.31
C ASN A 548 62.35 3.74 9.57
N PHE A 549 62.39 3.86 8.22
CA PHE A 549 63.19 3.16 7.18
C PHE A 549 63.31 1.61 7.11
N LEU A 550 63.12 1.04 5.90
CA LEU A 550 64.22 0.44 5.10
C LEU A 550 63.84 0.12 3.62
N PHE A 551 64.70 -0.58 2.86
CA PHE A 551 64.90 -0.37 1.41
C PHE A 551 64.83 -1.65 0.52
N ARG A 552 64.37 -1.46 -0.73
CA ARG A 552 64.70 -2.19 -2.00
C ARG A 552 64.13 -3.59 -2.34
N LYS A 553 63.83 -3.74 -3.64
CA LYS A 553 63.60 -5.00 -4.40
C LYS A 553 64.90 -5.68 -4.86
N ARG A 554 64.77 -6.95 -5.27
CA ARG A 554 65.39 -7.59 -6.47
C ARG A 554 64.24 -8.28 -7.25
N ALA A 555 64.07 -8.22 -8.57
CA ALA A 555 64.94 -8.56 -9.71
C ALA A 555 65.05 -10.09 -9.94
N GLY A 556 65.15 -10.60 -11.17
CA GLY A 556 65.08 -9.93 -12.49
C GLY A 556 63.64 -9.79 -13.03
N GLU A 557 63.27 -10.06 -14.30
CA GLU A 557 63.85 -9.93 -15.69
C GLU A 557 62.69 -10.36 -16.67
N ASP A 558 62.70 -10.46 -18.02
CA ASP A 558 63.66 -10.45 -19.16
C ASP A 558 62.93 -9.81 -20.40
N THR A 559 63.48 -8.94 -21.26
CA THR A 559 64.30 -9.09 -22.51
C THR A 559 63.56 -9.67 -23.77
N ILE A 560 63.69 -9.17 -25.02
CA ILE A 560 64.19 -7.90 -25.64
C ILE A 560 63.72 -7.80 -27.15
N THR A 561 64.08 -6.73 -27.90
CA THR A 561 63.93 -6.45 -29.37
C THR A 561 62.61 -5.87 -29.91
N ASP A 562 62.62 -4.96 -30.91
CA ASP A 562 63.59 -3.90 -31.25
C ASP A 562 62.96 -2.77 -32.12
N LEU A 563 63.77 -1.77 -32.49
CA LEU A 563 63.50 -0.50 -33.17
C LEU A 563 62.86 -0.57 -34.57
N GLY A 564 62.17 0.53 -34.94
CA GLY A 564 61.73 0.84 -36.31
C GLY A 564 61.30 2.31 -36.47
N ASP A 565 62.19 3.17 -36.96
CA ASP A 565 61.97 4.62 -37.16
C ASP A 565 61.60 4.97 -38.61
N GLN A 566 60.62 5.87 -38.79
CA GLN A 566 60.59 6.86 -39.88
C GLN A 566 59.40 7.84 -39.83
N GLY A 567 59.72 9.15 -39.84
CA GLY A 567 59.29 10.09 -40.90
C GLY A 567 57.86 10.67 -40.94
N ALA A 568 57.77 12.00 -40.79
CA ALA A 568 57.08 12.99 -41.66
C ALA A 568 55.60 12.78 -42.12
N SER A 569 54.76 13.81 -42.31
CA SER A 569 54.80 15.26 -42.04
C SER A 569 53.46 15.91 -42.47
N SER A 570 53.06 17.05 -41.88
CA SER A 570 52.15 18.10 -42.46
C SER A 570 50.71 17.72 -42.90
N SER A 571 49.67 18.57 -42.84
CA SER A 571 49.48 19.89 -42.18
C SER A 571 48.02 20.35 -42.35
N ASN A 572 47.48 21.13 -41.39
CA ASN A 572 46.25 21.97 -41.50
C ASN A 572 44.93 21.16 -41.65
N ILE A 573 43.75 21.60 -41.18
CA ILE A 573 43.08 22.89 -41.36
C ILE A 573 42.10 23.20 -40.19
N VAL A 574 42.18 24.43 -39.68
CA VAL A 574 41.12 25.36 -39.17
C VAL A 574 39.99 24.83 -38.25
N ALA A 575 39.83 25.50 -37.10
CA ALA A 575 38.60 25.57 -36.30
C ALA A 575 37.88 26.93 -36.46
N PRO A 576 36.57 27.02 -36.17
CA PRO A 576 36.01 28.29 -35.68
C PRO A 576 35.06 28.17 -34.48
N SER A 577 34.91 29.28 -33.77
CA SER A 577 33.85 29.63 -32.79
C SER A 577 33.15 30.93 -33.28
N PRO A 578 32.19 31.61 -32.59
CA PRO A 578 31.46 31.30 -31.35
C PRO A 578 29.90 31.44 -31.52
N LYS A 579 29.19 32.20 -30.67
CA LYS A 579 27.71 32.15 -30.41
C LYS A 579 26.91 33.39 -30.85
N LYS A 580 25.55 33.27 -30.81
CA LYS A 580 24.45 34.30 -30.80
C LYS A 580 23.97 34.81 -32.18
N PRO A 581 22.76 35.43 -32.31
CA PRO A 581 21.77 35.86 -31.28
C PRO A 581 20.33 35.31 -31.45
N LYS A 582 19.35 35.94 -30.75
CA LYS A 582 17.89 35.75 -30.92
C LYS A 582 17.35 36.50 -32.16
N GLN A 583 16.11 36.17 -32.57
CA GLN A 583 15.18 37.12 -33.19
C GLN A 583 13.75 36.91 -32.65
N ASP A 584 13.00 38.01 -32.55
CA ASP A 584 11.58 38.07 -32.18
C ASP A 584 10.75 38.45 -33.43
N PHE A 585 9.41 38.28 -33.39
CA PHE A 585 8.51 38.82 -34.42
C PHE A 585 7.16 39.24 -33.83
N ASP A 586 6.86 40.55 -33.89
CA ASP A 586 5.53 41.14 -33.67
C ASP A 586 4.57 40.79 -34.84
N ALA A 587 3.25 40.64 -34.73
CA ALA A 587 2.19 41.23 -33.89
C ALA A 587 1.41 42.40 -34.54
N GLN A 588 0.32 42.04 -35.22
CA GLN A 588 -0.85 42.89 -35.53
C GLN A 588 -2.09 41.99 -35.67
N GLY A 589 -3.30 42.38 -35.25
CA GLY A 589 -3.67 43.54 -34.42
C GLY A 589 -5.05 44.10 -34.74
N ARG A 590 -5.93 44.27 -33.73
CA ARG A 590 -7.05 45.21 -33.76
C ARG A 590 -7.49 45.58 -32.34
N LYS A 591 -7.85 46.86 -32.15
CA LYS A 591 -8.45 47.42 -30.94
C LYS A 591 -9.93 47.71 -31.24
N ASP A 592 -10.80 47.52 -30.25
CA ASP A 592 -11.91 48.42 -29.93
C ASP A 592 -12.28 48.14 -28.46
N LYS A 593 -12.08 49.10 -27.56
CA LYS A 593 -12.91 50.27 -27.21
C LYS A 593 -13.99 49.94 -26.19
N ALA A 594 -13.96 50.71 -25.10
CA ALA A 594 -14.72 50.46 -23.89
C ALA A 594 -16.21 50.80 -24.00
N LEU A 595 -17.00 50.20 -23.12
CA LEU A 595 -18.19 50.82 -22.55
C LEU A 595 -18.25 50.49 -21.05
N ASN A 596 -18.48 51.52 -20.23
CA ASN A 596 -18.72 51.42 -18.79
C ASN A 596 -19.89 52.34 -18.44
N PRO A 597 -20.96 51.80 -17.83
CA PRO A 597 -21.90 52.60 -17.05
C PRO A 597 -21.93 52.16 -15.59
N HIS A 598 -21.59 53.09 -14.69
CA HIS A 598 -22.02 53.02 -13.29
C HIS A 598 -23.54 53.30 -13.18
N ASN A 599 -24.07 53.08 -11.97
CA ASN A 599 -25.49 53.12 -11.58
C ASN A 599 -26.25 51.86 -12.02
N TRP A 600 -27.11 51.26 -11.19
CA TRP A 600 -27.83 51.85 -10.06
C TRP A 600 -27.64 51.09 -8.74
N LEU A 601 -27.63 51.86 -7.63
CA LEU A 601 -28.04 51.39 -6.30
C LEU A 601 -29.37 52.04 -5.95
N PRO A 602 -30.24 51.32 -5.24
CA PRO A 602 -30.83 51.88 -4.03
C PRO A 602 -30.56 50.97 -2.82
N GLN A 603 -30.36 51.58 -1.64
CA GLN A 603 -30.30 50.83 -0.38
C GLN A 603 -31.72 50.51 0.12
N GLY A 604 -31.87 49.38 0.80
CA GLY A 604 -33.10 48.96 1.49
C GLY A 604 -32.76 48.16 2.76
N PRO A 605 -33.62 48.17 3.78
CA PRO A 605 -33.32 47.57 5.09
C PRO A 605 -33.41 46.04 5.08
N PRO A 606 -32.73 45.34 6.01
CA PRO A 606 -32.77 43.89 6.11
C PRO A 606 -34.15 43.37 6.57
N PRO A 607 -34.73 42.35 5.92
CA PRO A 607 -35.96 41.70 6.38
C PRO A 607 -35.73 40.89 7.68
N GLN A 608 -36.79 40.74 8.47
CA GLN A 608 -36.70 40.37 9.89
C GLN A 608 -36.82 38.86 10.16
N ILE A 609 -36.35 38.46 11.34
CA ILE A 609 -36.49 37.11 11.90
C ILE A 609 -37.98 36.89 12.29
N GLY A 610 -38.80 36.42 11.35
CA GLY A 610 -40.25 36.27 11.56
C GLY A 610 -40.86 34.93 11.15
N GLU A 611 -40.55 34.38 9.97
CA GLU A 611 -41.38 33.33 9.37
C GLU A 611 -41.25 31.93 10.00
N PHE A 612 -40.09 31.60 10.59
CA PHE A 612 -39.88 30.30 11.26
C PHE A 612 -40.79 30.08 12.48
N ALA A 613 -41.27 31.15 13.13
CA ALA A 613 -42.15 31.04 14.29
C ALA A 613 -43.56 30.53 13.91
N MET A 614 -44.13 31.03 12.81
CA MET A 614 -45.49 30.65 12.40
C MET A 614 -45.58 29.21 11.86
N GLN A 615 -44.55 28.73 11.15
CA GLN A 615 -44.53 27.34 10.68
C GLN A 615 -44.52 26.35 11.86
N ARG A 616 -43.71 26.62 12.91
CA ARG A 616 -43.66 25.80 14.13
C ARG A 616 -44.98 25.79 14.90
N LEU A 617 -45.69 26.92 14.93
CA LEU A 617 -47.03 27.03 15.53
C LEU A 617 -48.10 26.22 14.78
N ASN A 618 -48.09 26.23 13.44
CA ASN A 618 -49.03 25.42 12.65
C ASN A 618 -48.76 23.91 12.75
N TRP A 619 -47.50 23.50 12.89
CA TRP A 619 -47.15 22.11 13.17
C TRP A 619 -47.68 21.67 14.55
N MET A 620 -47.42 22.43 15.62
CA MET A 620 -47.94 22.11 16.96
C MET A 620 -49.48 22.09 17.04
N ARG A 621 -50.17 22.98 16.31
CA ARG A 621 -51.65 22.96 16.16
C ARG A 621 -52.19 21.77 15.35
N THR A 622 -51.33 21.04 14.65
CA THR A 622 -51.67 19.82 13.90
C THR A 622 -51.42 18.57 14.74
N VAL A 623 -50.28 18.53 15.45
CA VAL A 623 -49.96 17.50 16.45
C VAL A 623 -51.01 17.48 17.56
N ARG A 624 -51.38 18.64 18.10
CA ARG A 624 -52.42 18.76 19.14
C ARG A 624 -53.78 18.20 18.69
N ARG A 625 -54.18 18.43 17.44
CA ARG A 625 -55.41 17.86 16.84
C ARG A 625 -55.34 16.36 16.53
N HIS A 626 -54.17 15.73 16.62
CA HIS A 626 -54.04 14.26 16.65
C HIS A 626 -54.08 13.73 18.09
N ALA A 627 -53.45 14.41 19.05
CA ALA A 627 -53.51 14.05 20.47
C ALA A 627 -54.96 14.11 21.01
N GLU A 628 -55.71 15.17 20.66
CA GLU A 628 -57.14 15.36 21.00
C GLU A 628 -58.10 14.37 20.28
N ARG A 629 -57.56 13.32 19.61
CA ARG A 629 -58.33 12.22 19.00
C ARG A 629 -58.02 10.83 19.57
N MET A 630 -57.08 10.69 20.51
CA MET A 630 -56.74 9.42 21.16
C MET A 630 -57.24 9.39 22.61
N ASP A 631 -58.57 9.35 22.76
CA ASP A 631 -59.22 9.21 24.07
C ASP A 631 -59.70 7.76 24.30
N LYS A 632 -58.91 7.00 25.08
CA LYS A 632 -59.32 5.91 26.00
C LYS A 632 -58.11 5.09 26.48
N CYS A 633 -57.61 5.41 27.68
CA CYS A 633 -57.29 4.50 28.81
C CYS A 633 -56.35 5.20 29.82
N ALA A 634 -56.53 4.92 31.11
CA ALA A 634 -56.17 5.84 32.19
C ALA A 634 -54.92 5.45 33.02
N GLU A 635 -53.85 4.97 32.37
CA GLU A 635 -52.62 4.51 33.07
C GLU A 635 -51.44 5.49 32.99
N SER A 636 -51.55 6.56 32.19
CA SER A 636 -50.44 7.48 31.88
C SER A 636 -49.98 8.37 33.04
N ALA A 637 -50.81 8.57 34.08
CA ALA A 637 -50.48 9.47 35.19
C ALA A 637 -49.37 8.93 36.11
N LEU A 638 -49.40 7.64 36.44
CA LEU A 638 -48.50 7.02 37.44
C LEU A 638 -47.05 6.87 36.93
N TRP A 639 -46.84 6.85 35.62
CA TRP A 639 -45.51 6.71 35.02
C TRP A 639 -44.65 7.98 35.12
N CYS A 640 -45.26 9.16 35.15
CA CYS A 640 -44.54 10.44 35.10
C CYS A 640 -43.75 10.73 36.39
N GLU A 641 -44.30 10.46 37.57
CA GLU A 641 -43.62 10.71 38.86
C GLU A 641 -42.47 9.71 39.11
N TRP A 642 -42.60 8.48 38.62
CA TRP A 642 -41.58 7.44 38.76
C TRP A 642 -40.29 7.79 37.99
N PHE A 643 -40.42 8.32 36.77
CA PHE A 643 -39.29 8.70 35.93
C PHE A 643 -38.48 9.87 36.50
N ALA A 644 -39.14 10.89 37.06
CA ALA A 644 -38.47 12.07 37.62
C ALA A 644 -37.49 11.71 38.75
N THR A 645 -37.85 10.74 39.58
CA THR A 645 -37.14 10.41 40.82
C THR A 645 -35.86 9.58 40.61
N ARG A 646 -35.74 8.86 39.47
CA ARG A 646 -34.66 7.88 39.25
C ARG A 646 -33.43 8.43 38.52
N ALA A 647 -33.53 9.61 37.90
CA ALA A 647 -32.51 10.18 37.02
C ALA A 647 -31.17 10.59 37.71
N GLN A 648 -31.12 10.69 39.04
CA GLN A 648 -29.93 11.18 39.75
C GLN A 648 -28.85 10.13 40.10
N LYS A 649 -29.04 8.83 39.82
CA LYS A 649 -28.05 7.79 40.19
C LYS A 649 -27.86 6.68 39.15
N LYS A 650 -26.88 6.86 38.23
CA LYS A 650 -25.67 6.00 38.11
C LYS A 650 -24.74 6.45 36.97
N ARG A 651 -23.43 6.45 37.24
CA ARG A 651 -22.33 6.26 36.27
C ARG A 651 -21.77 4.84 36.46
N LYS A 652 -21.02 4.34 35.47
CA LYS A 652 -20.44 2.97 35.34
C LYS A 652 -21.45 1.83 35.05
N MET A 653 -21.49 1.41 33.78
CA MET A 653 -21.06 0.08 33.30
C MET A 653 -21.18 0.08 31.75
N ALA A 654 -20.53 -0.86 31.06
CA ALA A 654 -20.46 -0.86 29.60
C ALA A 654 -20.42 -2.27 29.01
N ALA A 655 -21.09 -2.43 27.86
CA ALA A 655 -21.04 -3.51 26.87
C ALA A 655 -21.23 -4.97 27.33
N ASP A 656 -22.15 -5.66 26.64
CA ASP A 656 -21.94 -7.07 26.28
C ASP A 656 -22.56 -7.34 24.89
N ARG A 657 -22.05 -8.37 24.20
CA ARG A 657 -22.39 -8.74 22.81
C ARG A 657 -23.56 -9.72 22.73
N SER A 658 -23.74 -10.51 23.80
CA SER A 658 -24.77 -11.54 23.99
C SER A 658 -26.21 -11.05 23.72
N CYS A 659 -26.53 -9.81 24.10
CA CYS A 659 -27.89 -9.27 23.93
C CYS A 659 -28.32 -9.15 22.45
N PHE A 660 -27.41 -8.83 21.53
CA PHE A 660 -27.79 -8.59 20.13
C PHE A 660 -28.18 -9.89 19.41
N GLU A 661 -27.42 -10.96 19.66
CA GLU A 661 -27.66 -12.28 19.09
C GLU A 661 -28.98 -12.88 19.61
N ALA A 662 -29.31 -12.65 20.89
CA ALA A 662 -30.62 -13.02 21.46
C ALA A 662 -31.81 -12.28 20.81
N PHE A 663 -31.66 -11.00 20.46
CA PHE A 663 -32.73 -10.23 19.80
C PHE A 663 -33.02 -10.71 18.37
N GLU A 664 -32.00 -11.00 17.56
CA GLU A 664 -32.22 -11.53 16.20
C GLU A 664 -32.80 -12.95 16.23
N MET A 665 -32.37 -13.82 17.16
CA MET A 665 -33.02 -15.14 17.35
C MET A 665 -34.52 -15.02 17.71
N MET A 666 -34.88 -14.09 18.61
CA MET A 666 -36.28 -13.85 18.96
C MET A 666 -37.09 -13.30 17.77
N LYS A 667 -36.44 -12.53 16.89
CA LYS A 667 -37.02 -11.94 15.68
C LYS A 667 -37.29 -13.01 14.61
N GLU A 668 -36.36 -13.92 14.35
CA GLU A 668 -36.59 -15.08 13.45
C GLU A 668 -37.68 -16.01 14.00
N PHE A 669 -37.73 -16.23 15.32
CA PHE A 669 -38.80 -17.01 15.95
C PHE A 669 -40.19 -16.40 15.74
N LEU A 670 -40.34 -15.07 15.91
CA LEU A 670 -41.62 -14.38 15.69
C LEU A 670 -42.04 -14.37 14.21
N TYR A 671 -41.10 -14.20 13.26
CA TYR A 671 -41.42 -14.25 11.84
C TYR A 671 -41.79 -15.65 11.35
N SER A 672 -41.10 -16.70 11.82
CA SER A 672 -41.40 -18.10 11.46
C SER A 672 -42.79 -18.55 11.95
N HIS A 673 -43.29 -17.98 13.05
CA HIS A 673 -44.64 -18.23 13.59
C HIS A 673 -45.71 -17.22 13.10
N GLN A 674 -45.43 -16.46 12.03
CA GLN A 674 -46.35 -15.47 11.42
C GLN A 674 -46.80 -14.32 12.33
N LEU A 675 -46.15 -14.09 13.49
CA LEU A 675 -46.45 -12.99 14.41
C LEU A 675 -45.77 -11.66 13.99
N GLY A 676 -45.94 -11.29 12.72
CA GLY A 676 -45.21 -10.19 12.08
C GLY A 676 -45.44 -8.81 12.70
N GLU A 677 -46.61 -8.56 13.29
CA GLU A 677 -46.89 -7.30 14.00
C GLU A 677 -46.10 -7.19 15.32
N CYS A 678 -45.89 -8.31 16.03
CA CYS A 678 -45.05 -8.35 17.23
C CYS A 678 -43.57 -8.09 16.89
N ALA A 679 -43.07 -8.64 15.77
CA ALA A 679 -41.71 -8.37 15.30
C ALA A 679 -41.50 -6.88 14.93
N LEU A 680 -42.52 -6.21 14.39
CA LEU A 680 -42.49 -4.76 14.13
C LEU A 680 -42.46 -3.92 15.42
N VAL A 681 -43.10 -4.37 16.51
CA VAL A 681 -43.00 -3.72 17.82
C VAL A 681 -41.59 -3.84 18.38
N VAL A 682 -40.92 -5.00 18.25
CA VAL A 682 -39.52 -5.18 18.63
C VAL A 682 -38.61 -4.24 17.83
N ASP A 683 -38.79 -4.16 16.51
CA ASP A 683 -37.99 -3.25 15.65
C ASP A 683 -38.22 -1.76 15.95
N ALA A 684 -39.44 -1.37 16.32
CA ALA A 684 -39.76 -0.01 16.77
C ALA A 684 -39.13 0.30 18.13
N TRP A 685 -39.11 -0.67 19.05
CA TRP A 685 -38.52 -0.52 20.38
C TRP A 685 -36.99 -0.40 20.33
N CYS A 686 -36.32 -1.26 19.54
CA CYS A 686 -34.88 -1.18 19.30
C CYS A 686 -34.45 0.18 18.73
N ARG A 687 -35.21 0.74 17.78
CA ARG A 687 -34.94 2.07 17.19
C ARG A 687 -35.18 3.24 18.13
N TRP A 688 -35.91 3.05 19.23
CA TRP A 688 -36.06 4.06 20.28
C TRP A 688 -34.94 3.94 21.32
N HIS A 689 -34.47 2.73 21.61
CA HIS A 689 -33.46 2.45 22.66
C HIS A 689 -31.99 2.57 22.24
N ASP A 690 -31.69 3.17 21.09
CA ASP A 690 -30.32 3.58 20.68
C ASP A 690 -29.71 4.69 21.57
N GLY A 691 -30.40 5.04 22.67
CA GLY A 691 -29.87 5.82 23.79
C GLY A 691 -30.33 5.23 25.14
N LEU A 692 -29.35 4.82 25.96
CA LEU A 692 -29.47 4.22 27.31
C LEU A 692 -29.97 2.76 27.37
N TYR A 693 -29.07 1.88 27.83
CA TYR A 693 -29.33 0.49 28.19
C TYR A 693 -29.81 0.33 29.64
N GLN A 694 -30.93 -0.35 29.85
CA GLN A 694 -31.02 -1.53 30.74
C GLN A 694 -32.37 -2.24 30.58
N CYS A 695 -32.36 -3.58 30.64
CA CYS A 695 -33.56 -4.40 30.44
C CYS A 695 -34.32 -4.66 31.74
N THR A 696 -35.65 -4.55 31.69
CA THR A 696 -36.58 -5.28 32.57
C THR A 696 -37.86 -5.54 31.78
N ALA A 697 -38.19 -6.80 31.54
CA ALA A 697 -39.49 -7.21 31.01
C ALA A 697 -40.45 -7.47 32.18
N VAL A 698 -41.72 -7.08 32.03
CA VAL A 698 -42.79 -7.38 32.99
C VAL A 698 -43.98 -7.91 32.21
N ALA A 699 -44.39 -9.13 32.51
CA ALA A 699 -45.65 -9.72 32.07
C ALA A 699 -46.26 -10.52 33.23
N GLY A 700 -47.53 -10.27 33.55
CA GLY A 700 -48.37 -11.19 34.34
C GLY A 700 -47.83 -11.70 35.69
N ASN A 701 -47.57 -10.81 36.66
CA ASN A 701 -47.50 -11.13 38.09
C ASN A 701 -46.47 -12.18 38.60
N GLN A 702 -45.53 -12.66 37.78
CA GLN A 702 -44.37 -13.45 38.25
C GLN A 702 -43.06 -12.93 37.64
N ILE A 703 -41.97 -13.09 38.38
CA ILE A 703 -40.62 -12.66 37.99
C ILE A 703 -39.76 -13.92 37.87
N PHE A 704 -39.14 -14.12 36.70
CA PHE A 704 -38.21 -15.22 36.45
C PHE A 704 -36.78 -14.69 36.25
N SER A 705 -35.80 -15.48 36.70
CA SER A 705 -34.39 -15.28 36.39
C SER A 705 -34.07 -15.92 35.06
N ILE A 706 -33.26 -15.27 34.21
CA ILE A 706 -32.85 -15.82 32.90
C ILE A 706 -31.92 -17.04 33.02
N HIS A 707 -31.42 -17.34 34.23
CA HIS A 707 -30.44 -18.40 34.45
C HIS A 707 -31.00 -19.84 34.40
N ASP A 708 -32.32 -20.01 34.51
CA ASP A 708 -32.96 -21.33 34.71
C ASP A 708 -33.61 -21.90 33.44
N CYS A 709 -33.59 -21.19 32.31
CA CYS A 709 -34.29 -21.58 31.07
C CYS A 709 -33.48 -22.46 30.10
N PHE A 710 -32.25 -22.87 30.44
CA PHE A 710 -31.35 -23.57 29.49
C PHE A 710 -31.29 -25.11 29.62
N ASP A 711 -31.80 -25.68 30.72
CA ASP A 711 -31.64 -27.13 31.00
C ASP A 711 -32.84 -28.01 30.59
N GLN A 712 -33.92 -27.45 30.01
CA GLN A 712 -35.08 -28.23 29.53
C GLN A 712 -35.70 -27.70 28.24
N LEU A 713 -35.22 -28.22 27.10
CA LEU A 713 -35.98 -28.73 25.94
C LEU A 713 -34.98 -29.48 25.02
N PRO A 714 -35.43 -30.46 24.19
CA PRO A 714 -34.55 -31.46 23.55
C PRO A 714 -33.92 -31.03 22.21
#